data_AF-A0A3Q1DB76-F1
#
_entry.id   AF-A0A3Q1DB76-F1
#
_cell.length_a   1.000
_cell.length_b   1.000
_cell.length_c   1.000
_cell.angle_alpha   90.00
_cell.angle_beta   90.00
_cell.angle_gamma   90.00
#
_symmetry.space_group_name_H-M   'P 1'
#
loop_
_entity.id
_entity.type
_entity.pdbx_description
1 polymer ?
#
loop_
_entity_poly.entity_id
_entity_poly.type
_entity_poly.pdbx_seq_one_letter_code
_entity_poly.pdbx_strand_id
1 'polypeptide(L)'
;MSSPTSTPGGRKRGRNTNPPTPSSEDPTSPPSQRRRGQDSSTGDLMPMPTSPATDMLSPAAPQDTSLFSSPRPSVQPNEVDMSSPLMYGTPSSRVEGTPRSGVRGTPARQRPDLGSVRKAPQVDLHSDTDGAVASEPNAGQRLVIWGTDVNVGTCKEKFQRFLQRFTDPNSTEDENAGLDLNEPLYMQKLEEISVVGDPVLNVNCRHVQSFDAELYRQLICYPQEVIPTFDMAVNELFFERFPDSILEYQIQVRPYNALKTRNMRSLNPEDIDQLITISGMVIRTSQLIPEMQEGFFQCQVCAYSTRVEVDRGRIAEPAVCRNCNNTHSLALVHNRSVFSDKQMIKVQESPEDMPAGQTPHTTVVYAHNDLVDKVQPGDRVNITGIYRAVPMRVNPRQNNVKSVYKTHIDAIHFRKTDEKRLHGLDEEAEQKLFTEDRVQTLKELAAKPDVYERLSSALAPSIYEHEDIKKGILLQLFGGTRKDFSQTGRGNFRAEVNILLCGDPGTSKSQLLQYVYNLVPRGQYTSGKGSSAVGLTAYVMKDPETRQLVLQTGALVLSDNGICCIDEFDKMSDNTRSVLHEVMEQQTLSIAKAGIICQLNARTAVLAAANPVESQWNPKKTTIENIQLPHTLLSRFDLIFLMLDPQDEAYDRRLAHHLVSLYYQSEEQMEEEFLDMAVLKDYIAYARTYISPRLSEEASQALIEAITKELFDEALRALADEDYLTVTGKTVRLLA
;
A
#
# COMPACT_ATOMS: atom_id res chain seq x y z
N MET A 1 15.70 72.35 -1.78
CA MET A 1 16.27 73.32 -0.81
C MET A 1 17.51 72.71 -0.14
N SER A 2 18.16 73.43 0.76
CA SER A 2 19.45 73.12 1.37
C SER A 2 19.49 71.90 2.31
N SER A 3 20.70 71.43 2.56
CA SER A 3 21.14 70.40 3.51
C SER A 3 21.41 71.02 4.92
N PRO A 4 22.24 70.42 5.83
CA PRO A 4 22.11 69.13 6.53
C PRO A 4 22.24 69.27 8.08
N THR A 5 22.23 68.16 8.83
CA THR A 5 22.65 68.06 10.26
C THR A 5 22.75 66.56 10.65
N SER A 6 23.57 66.07 11.59
CA SER A 6 24.94 66.37 12.05
C SER A 6 25.38 65.28 13.05
N THR A 7 26.64 64.81 13.05
CA THR A 7 27.17 63.84 14.05
C THR A 7 27.74 64.55 15.29
N PRO A 8 28.07 63.86 16.41
CA PRO A 8 29.45 63.37 16.57
C PRO A 8 29.70 62.15 17.51
N GLY A 9 30.84 61.46 17.32
CA GLY A 9 31.56 60.70 18.38
C GLY A 9 31.83 59.20 18.11
N GLY A 10 33.07 58.69 18.12
CA GLY A 10 34.35 59.41 18.16
C GLY A 10 35.63 58.55 18.20
N ARG A 11 36.64 58.98 17.42
CA ARG A 11 38.11 58.78 17.58
C ARG A 11 38.78 57.38 17.47
N LYS A 12 39.54 57.25 16.36
CA LYS A 12 41.02 56.98 16.27
C LYS A 12 41.56 55.58 16.66
N ARG A 13 42.52 54.93 15.96
CA ARG A 13 43.36 55.14 14.73
C ARG A 13 43.33 53.79 13.93
N GLY A 14 43.49 53.70 12.60
CA GLY A 14 44.68 53.99 11.77
C GLY A 14 45.73 52.84 11.88
N ARG A 15 46.28 52.22 10.82
CA ARG A 15 46.41 52.61 9.39
C ARG A 15 46.82 51.42 8.46
N ASN A 16 46.38 51.48 7.20
CA ASN A 16 46.83 50.85 5.91
C ASN A 16 48.35 50.47 5.80
N THR A 17 48.87 49.55 4.93
CA THR A 17 48.36 48.74 3.77
C THR A 17 49.36 47.62 3.33
N ASN A 18 48.93 46.70 2.46
CA ASN A 18 49.61 45.59 1.73
C ASN A 18 50.88 45.95 0.89
N PRO A 19 51.65 45.00 0.26
CA PRO A 19 51.74 43.53 0.38
C PRO A 19 53.17 43.10 0.90
N PRO A 20 54.16 42.38 0.26
CA PRO A 20 54.34 41.68 -1.05
C PRO A 20 54.74 40.16 -0.95
N THR A 21 55.63 39.65 -1.84
CA THR A 21 56.17 38.27 -2.06
C THR A 21 57.66 38.33 -2.51
N PRO A 22 58.45 37.24 -2.79
CA PRO A 22 58.47 35.81 -2.36
C PRO A 22 59.88 35.27 -1.92
N SER A 23 60.00 33.94 -1.71
CA SER A 23 61.24 33.10 -1.77
C SER A 23 62.33 33.31 -0.69
N SER A 24 63.22 32.38 -0.35
CA SER A 24 63.60 31.02 -0.87
C SER A 24 63.82 30.03 0.33
N GLU A 25 64.41 28.81 0.32
CA GLU A 25 65.22 27.99 -0.61
C GLU A 25 64.75 26.50 -0.68
N ASP A 26 65.63 25.51 -0.40
CA ASP A 26 65.60 24.10 -0.87
C ASP A 26 66.44 23.18 0.11
N PRO A 27 66.61 21.82 -0.01
CA PRO A 27 66.80 21.03 -1.24
C PRO A 27 65.98 19.73 -1.45
N THR A 28 65.36 19.60 -2.62
CA THR A 28 65.60 18.58 -3.69
C THR A 28 66.53 17.36 -3.41
N SER A 29 66.44 16.16 -4.04
CA SER A 29 65.57 15.48 -5.06
C SER A 29 66.11 14.01 -5.26
N PRO A 30 65.88 13.20 -6.35
CA PRO A 30 64.97 13.21 -7.52
C PRO A 30 64.20 11.85 -7.75
N PRO A 31 63.94 11.30 -8.98
CA PRO A 31 62.72 11.39 -9.82
C PRO A 31 62.04 9.99 -10.08
N SER A 32 61.28 9.60 -11.15
CA SER A 32 60.86 10.16 -12.46
C SER A 32 59.62 9.49 -13.13
N GLN A 33 58.69 10.31 -13.63
CA GLN A 33 57.95 10.25 -14.93
C GLN A 33 57.15 9.01 -15.48
N ARG A 34 55.83 9.24 -15.65
CA ARG A 34 54.95 9.06 -16.85
C ARG A 34 55.33 8.10 -18.03
N ARG A 35 54.37 7.27 -18.51
CA ARG A 35 53.60 7.44 -19.79
C ARG A 35 52.48 6.38 -20.04
N ARG A 36 51.74 6.53 -21.16
CA ARG A 36 50.65 5.66 -21.69
C ARG A 36 51.20 4.42 -22.44
N GLY A 37 50.41 3.34 -22.60
CA GLY A 37 50.67 2.32 -23.64
C GLY A 37 49.80 1.05 -23.61
N GLN A 38 48.94 0.94 -24.62
CA GLN A 38 48.08 -0.14 -25.14
C GLN A 38 48.50 -1.66 -25.12
N ASP A 39 47.46 -2.49 -25.25
CA ASP A 39 47.28 -3.76 -26.01
C ASP A 39 47.97 -5.10 -25.67
N SER A 40 47.12 -6.14 -25.47
CA SER A 40 47.29 -7.57 -25.87
C SER A 40 48.34 -8.45 -25.15
N SER A 41 48.24 -9.80 -25.07
CA SER A 41 47.13 -10.77 -25.20
C SER A 41 47.59 -12.18 -24.74
N THR A 42 46.65 -13.13 -24.61
CA THR A 42 46.84 -14.61 -24.42
C THR A 42 47.46 -15.10 -23.10
N GLY A 43 47.02 -16.28 -22.64
CA GLY A 43 47.40 -16.88 -21.35
C GLY A 43 46.43 -17.97 -20.90
N ASP A 44 46.35 -19.05 -21.67
CA ASP A 44 45.32 -20.09 -21.56
C ASP A 44 45.57 -21.16 -20.47
N LEU A 45 44.47 -21.74 -19.93
CA LEU A 45 44.39 -23.07 -19.27
C LEU A 45 45.15 -23.25 -17.91
N MET A 46 44.87 -24.18 -16.98
CA MET A 46 43.89 -25.31 -16.84
C MET A 46 43.49 -25.50 -15.33
N PRO A 47 42.65 -26.49 -14.90
CA PRO A 47 41.63 -26.28 -13.86
C PRO A 47 41.70 -27.19 -12.59
N MET A 48 40.62 -27.16 -11.79
CA MET A 48 40.32 -28.03 -10.64
C MET A 48 39.50 -29.30 -11.00
N PRO A 49 39.83 -30.48 -10.43
CA PRO A 49 38.96 -31.67 -10.30
C PRO A 49 38.66 -31.99 -8.79
N THR A 50 37.42 -32.04 -8.31
CA THR A 50 36.43 -33.16 -8.27
C THR A 50 36.75 -34.39 -7.37
N SER A 51 35.94 -34.56 -6.31
CA SER A 51 35.26 -35.78 -5.73
C SER A 51 35.60 -37.20 -6.24
N PRO A 52 35.47 -38.33 -5.46
CA PRO A 52 34.19 -38.71 -4.77
C PRO A 52 34.13 -39.75 -3.60
N ALA A 53 32.91 -39.88 -3.03
CA ALA A 53 32.13 -41.09 -2.60
C ALA A 53 32.49 -42.10 -1.45
N THR A 54 31.42 -42.51 -0.73
CA THR A 54 31.15 -43.79 0.02
C THR A 54 32.03 -44.15 1.25
N ASP A 55 31.57 -44.85 2.30
CA ASP A 55 30.63 -45.99 2.36
C ASP A 55 29.82 -46.12 3.71
N MET A 56 29.14 -47.26 3.96
CA MET A 56 28.18 -47.53 5.06
C MET A 56 28.78 -47.91 6.44
N LEU A 57 27.99 -47.68 7.52
CA LEU A 57 27.52 -48.67 8.53
C LEU A 57 27.04 -48.01 9.86
N SER A 58 26.10 -48.67 10.55
CA SER A 58 25.84 -48.49 12.00
C SER A 58 26.54 -49.62 12.77
N PRO A 59 26.90 -49.45 14.06
CA PRO A 59 25.98 -49.94 15.10
C PRO A 59 26.10 -49.29 16.51
N ALA A 60 25.25 -49.79 17.42
CA ALA A 60 25.46 -49.92 18.86
C ALA A 60 25.42 -48.67 19.77
N ALA A 61 24.92 -48.90 20.99
CA ALA A 61 24.99 -48.00 22.14
C ALA A 61 25.89 -48.63 23.23
N PRO A 62 26.48 -47.83 24.13
CA PRO A 62 26.95 -48.31 25.42
C PRO A 62 25.79 -48.27 26.44
N GLN A 63 25.55 -49.38 27.12
CA GLN A 63 25.07 -49.32 28.50
C GLN A 63 26.29 -49.12 29.38
N ASP A 64 26.18 -48.33 30.46
CA ASP A 64 27.08 -48.51 31.60
C ASP A 64 26.36 -48.21 32.91
N THR A 65 26.86 -48.78 34.01
CA THR A 65 26.05 -49.02 35.23
C THR A 65 26.57 -48.31 36.49
N SER A 66 25.64 -48.12 37.45
CA SER A 66 25.86 -47.75 38.87
C SER A 66 26.16 -46.26 39.13
N LEU A 67 25.87 -45.67 40.31
CA LEU A 67 25.71 -46.22 41.67
C LEU A 67 24.45 -45.74 42.43
N PHE A 68 24.17 -46.41 43.56
CA PHE A 68 23.11 -46.07 44.51
C PHE A 68 23.40 -44.83 45.35
N SER A 69 22.36 -44.05 45.67
CA SER A 69 22.12 -43.52 47.04
C SER A 69 20.63 -43.17 47.21
N SER A 70 20.15 -43.10 48.46
CA SER A 70 18.72 -43.01 48.81
C SER A 70 18.46 -41.76 49.71
N PRO A 71 17.24 -41.41 50.17
CA PRO A 71 16.73 -40.04 49.94
C PRO A 71 16.46 -39.21 51.22
N ARG A 72 15.93 -37.98 51.01
CA ARG A 72 15.42 -36.99 52.00
C ARG A 72 16.52 -36.11 52.64
N PRO A 73 16.19 -34.91 53.21
CA PRO A 73 14.85 -34.35 53.45
C PRO A 73 14.53 -33.04 52.71
N SER A 74 13.29 -32.58 52.90
CA SER A 74 12.77 -31.28 52.47
C SER A 74 13.40 -30.11 53.22
N VAL A 75 13.74 -29.03 52.52
CA VAL A 75 14.06 -27.71 53.10
C VAL A 75 13.26 -26.64 52.35
N GLN A 76 12.53 -25.81 53.08
CA GLN A 76 11.90 -24.60 52.56
C GLN A 76 12.89 -23.42 52.65
N PRO A 77 12.89 -22.51 51.67
CA PRO A 77 13.10 -21.10 51.91
C PRO A 77 11.74 -20.40 51.98
N ASN A 78 11.38 -19.88 53.15
CA ASN A 78 10.37 -18.83 53.23
C ASN A 78 11.07 -17.50 52.90
N GLU A 79 10.65 -16.81 51.84
CA GLU A 79 10.63 -15.34 51.91
C GLU A 79 9.51 -14.76 51.04
N VAL A 80 8.78 -13.84 51.68
CA VAL A 80 7.58 -13.09 51.31
C VAL A 80 7.34 -12.86 49.81
N ASP A 81 6.17 -13.31 49.33
CA ASP A 81 5.45 -12.60 48.25
C ASP A 81 3.93 -12.62 48.53
N MET A 82 3.25 -11.48 48.36
CA MET A 82 1.90 -11.25 48.90
C MET A 82 0.79 -11.46 47.86
N SER A 83 0.20 -12.66 47.79
CA SER A 83 -1.24 -12.86 47.46
C SER A 83 -1.67 -14.33 47.57
N SER A 84 -2.25 -14.72 48.72
CA SER A 84 -2.81 -16.07 48.92
C SER A 84 -4.33 -16.10 48.64
N PRO A 85 -4.85 -17.09 47.87
CA PRO A 85 -6.29 -17.32 47.74
C PRO A 85 -6.72 -18.66 48.38
N LEU A 86 -7.46 -18.63 49.50
CA LEU A 86 -8.09 -19.82 50.09
C LEU A 86 -9.50 -19.58 50.65
N MET A 87 -10.50 -19.97 49.85
CA MET A 87 -11.73 -20.70 50.18
C MET A 87 -12.38 -20.60 51.59
N TYR A 88 -13.59 -20.05 51.59
CA TYR A 88 -14.84 -20.65 52.12
C TYR A 88 -16.01 -20.13 51.24
N GLY A 89 -17.09 -20.85 50.91
CA GLY A 89 -17.42 -22.26 51.13
C GLY A 89 -18.90 -22.44 51.53
N THR A 90 -19.81 -22.81 50.60
CA THR A 90 -21.23 -23.18 50.86
C THR A 90 -21.86 -23.84 49.59
N PRO A 91 -23.02 -24.52 49.66
CA PRO A 91 -23.08 -25.90 49.16
C PRO A 91 -23.94 -26.16 47.91
N SER A 92 -23.78 -27.36 47.35
CA SER A 92 -24.64 -27.92 46.32
C SER A 92 -26.05 -28.25 46.84
N SER A 93 -27.07 -27.94 46.04
CA SER A 93 -28.31 -28.73 46.02
C SER A 93 -28.92 -28.75 44.61
N ARG A 94 -29.51 -29.89 44.24
CA ARG A 94 -30.34 -30.06 43.04
C ARG A 94 -31.80 -29.91 43.46
N VAL A 95 -32.61 -29.24 42.63
CA VAL A 95 -34.07 -29.47 42.56
C VAL A 95 -34.47 -29.48 41.09
N GLU A 96 -35.33 -30.40 40.69
CA GLU A 96 -35.89 -30.51 39.35
C GLU A 96 -37.20 -29.69 39.25
N GLY A 97 -37.42 -28.97 38.15
CA GLY A 97 -38.64 -28.17 37.96
C GLY A 97 -38.69 -27.47 36.60
N THR A 98 -39.76 -27.69 35.85
CA THR A 98 -40.03 -27.14 34.51
C THR A 98 -41.18 -26.11 34.56
N PRO A 99 -41.49 -25.35 33.48
CA PRO A 99 -40.64 -24.67 32.49
C PRO A 99 -41.09 -23.19 32.24
N ARG A 100 -40.56 -22.55 31.18
CA ARG A 100 -41.02 -21.28 30.53
C ARG A 100 -40.76 -19.94 31.24
N SER A 101 -39.62 -19.33 30.93
CA SER A 101 -39.59 -18.17 30.00
C SER A 101 -38.25 -18.25 29.22
N GLY A 102 -38.01 -17.60 28.09
CA GLY A 102 -38.76 -16.53 27.43
C GLY A 102 -37.85 -15.48 26.77
N VAL A 103 -36.53 -15.55 26.99
CA VAL A 103 -35.52 -14.67 26.38
C VAL A 103 -34.52 -15.52 25.61
N ARG A 104 -34.50 -15.39 24.27
CA ARG A 104 -33.56 -16.09 23.38
C ARG A 104 -32.30 -15.24 23.18
N GLY A 105 -31.54 -15.02 24.26
CA GLY A 105 -30.30 -14.25 24.20
C GLY A 105 -29.32 -14.87 23.20
N THR A 106 -28.78 -14.06 22.29
CA THR A 106 -27.79 -14.47 21.30
C THR A 106 -26.47 -14.84 21.99
N PRO A 107 -25.80 -15.95 21.62
CA PRO A 107 -24.46 -16.24 22.12
C PRO A 107 -23.47 -15.23 21.52
N ALA A 108 -22.88 -14.38 22.35
CA ALA A 108 -21.83 -13.46 21.93
C ALA A 108 -20.55 -14.25 21.60
N ARG A 109 -20.18 -14.30 20.31
CA ARG A 109 -18.91 -14.89 19.85
C ARG A 109 -17.86 -13.77 19.78
N GLN A 110 -16.66 -14.01 20.28
CA GLN A 110 -15.64 -12.97 20.47
C GLN A 110 -14.99 -12.59 19.13
N ARG A 111 -14.80 -11.28 18.86
CA ARG A 111 -14.05 -10.81 17.69
C ARG A 111 -12.56 -11.15 17.80
N PRO A 112 -11.93 -11.81 16.81
CA PRO A 112 -10.51 -12.20 16.91
C PRO A 112 -9.55 -11.01 16.81
N ASP A 113 -9.93 -9.96 16.06
CA ASP A 113 -9.13 -8.74 15.83
C ASP A 113 -8.80 -7.97 17.12
N LEU A 114 -9.63 -8.15 18.16
CA LEU A 114 -9.50 -7.51 19.47
C LEU A 114 -9.12 -8.55 20.53
N GLY A 115 -7.87 -9.03 20.46
CA GLY A 115 -7.31 -10.09 21.30
C GLY A 115 -7.73 -10.00 22.78
N SER A 116 -8.69 -10.84 23.17
CA SER A 116 -9.50 -10.65 24.38
C SER A 116 -8.73 -10.93 25.67
N VAL A 117 -8.75 -9.96 26.59
CA VAL A 117 -8.18 -10.06 27.95
C VAL A 117 -9.31 -10.04 29.00
N ARG A 118 -10.38 -10.81 28.80
CA ARG A 118 -11.53 -10.80 29.72
C ARG A 118 -11.27 -11.53 31.05
N LYS A 119 -11.25 -10.76 32.13
CA LYS A 119 -11.52 -11.14 33.52
C LYS A 119 -11.45 -9.86 34.37
N ALA A 120 -12.58 -9.16 34.44
CA ALA A 120 -12.80 -8.10 35.41
C ALA A 120 -13.63 -8.69 36.57
N PRO A 121 -13.09 -8.75 37.80
CA PRO A 121 -13.94 -8.78 38.98
C PRO A 121 -14.75 -7.48 39.02
N GLN A 122 -16.05 -7.56 39.29
CA GLN A 122 -16.82 -6.37 39.66
C GLN A 122 -16.31 -5.88 41.02
N VAL A 123 -16.16 -4.57 41.18
CA VAL A 123 -15.77 -3.92 42.44
C VAL A 123 -16.91 -3.03 42.88
N ASP A 124 -17.75 -3.55 43.77
CA ASP A 124 -18.80 -2.76 44.41
C ASP A 124 -18.17 -1.77 45.40
N LEU A 125 -18.19 -0.49 45.04
CA LEU A 125 -17.78 0.61 45.93
C LEU A 125 -18.89 0.89 46.96
N HIS A 126 -19.02 0.02 47.97
CA HIS A 126 -19.70 0.38 49.21
C HIS A 126 -18.76 1.22 50.09
N SER A 127 -19.16 2.47 50.33
CA SER A 127 -18.56 3.33 51.35
C SER A 127 -19.44 3.30 52.61
N ASP A 128 -18.92 2.75 53.71
CA ASP A 128 -19.64 2.64 54.99
C ASP A 128 -20.03 4.02 55.54
N THR A 129 -21.33 4.36 55.47
CA THR A 129 -21.94 5.46 56.22
C THR A 129 -23.36 5.06 56.65
N ASP A 130 -23.56 4.79 57.94
CA ASP A 130 -24.89 4.56 58.52
C ASP A 130 -25.73 5.84 58.44
N GLY A 131 -26.90 5.79 57.76
CA GLY A 131 -27.79 6.96 57.72
C GLY A 131 -29.02 6.88 56.81
N ALA A 132 -30.13 6.36 57.37
CA ALA A 132 -31.51 6.47 56.87
C ALA A 132 -31.87 5.83 55.51
N VAL A 133 -32.96 5.06 55.51
CA VAL A 133 -33.52 4.41 54.32
C VAL A 133 -34.38 5.39 53.52
N ALA A 134 -34.00 5.67 52.27
CA ALA A 134 -34.86 6.19 51.22
C ALA A 134 -34.76 5.26 50.00
N SER A 135 -35.90 4.83 49.45
CA SER A 135 -35.96 3.80 48.42
C SER A 135 -35.83 4.38 47.01
N GLU A 136 -34.61 4.60 46.53
CA GLU A 136 -34.35 4.93 45.12
C GLU A 136 -34.07 3.66 44.27
N PRO A 137 -34.86 3.38 43.21
CA PRO A 137 -34.71 2.19 42.40
C PRO A 137 -33.67 2.38 41.27
N ASN A 138 -32.43 2.83 41.58
CA ASN A 138 -31.46 3.13 40.53
C ASN A 138 -29.98 2.78 40.81
N ALA A 139 -29.70 1.91 41.78
CA ALA A 139 -28.34 1.46 42.11
C ALA A 139 -27.62 0.65 41.00
N GLY A 140 -28.32 0.25 39.93
CA GLY A 140 -27.75 -0.56 38.84
C GLY A 140 -26.94 0.19 37.77
N GLN A 141 -26.89 1.53 37.81
CA GLN A 141 -26.44 2.34 36.65
C GLN A 141 -24.94 2.73 36.60
N ARG A 142 -24.09 2.21 37.49
CA ARG A 142 -22.63 2.48 37.46
C ARG A 142 -21.76 1.22 37.47
N LEU A 143 -22.05 0.29 36.58
CA LEU A 143 -21.09 -0.75 36.23
C LEU A 143 -20.00 -0.16 35.31
N VAL A 144 -18.77 -0.09 35.81
CA VAL A 144 -17.59 0.42 35.09
C VAL A 144 -16.56 -0.71 34.99
N ILE A 145 -15.82 -0.78 33.88
CA ILE A 145 -14.81 -1.83 33.70
C ILE A 145 -13.53 -1.47 34.48
N TRP A 146 -12.92 -2.45 35.14
CA TRP A 146 -11.75 -2.23 35.99
C TRP A 146 -10.55 -1.72 35.17
N GLY A 147 -10.10 -0.50 35.49
CA GLY A 147 -8.99 0.18 34.81
C GLY A 147 -9.42 1.23 33.77
N THR A 148 -10.72 1.36 33.49
CA THR A 148 -11.28 2.36 32.57
C THR A 148 -12.35 3.20 33.24
N ASP A 149 -12.81 4.27 32.58
CA ASP A 149 -13.96 5.08 33.01
C ASP A 149 -15.25 4.75 32.23
N VAL A 150 -15.24 3.61 31.51
CA VAL A 150 -16.24 3.24 30.52
C VAL A 150 -17.37 2.42 31.16
N ASN A 151 -18.61 2.88 30.96
CA ASN A 151 -19.83 2.14 31.30
C ASN A 151 -20.50 1.65 30.01
N VAL A 152 -20.48 0.34 29.80
CA VAL A 152 -20.97 -0.33 28.58
C VAL A 152 -22.42 0.08 28.25
N GLY A 153 -23.28 0.23 29.25
CA GLY A 153 -24.69 0.58 29.04
C GLY A 153 -24.86 1.99 28.47
N THR A 154 -24.21 2.99 29.08
CA THR A 154 -24.35 4.38 28.63
C THR A 154 -23.65 4.63 27.30
N CYS A 155 -22.49 4.01 27.05
CA CYS A 155 -21.81 4.10 25.77
C CYS A 155 -22.63 3.47 24.62
N LYS A 156 -23.27 2.32 24.87
CA LYS A 156 -24.18 1.65 23.93
C LYS A 156 -25.38 2.52 23.59
N GLU A 157 -26.11 3.04 24.59
CA GLU A 157 -27.26 3.92 24.33
C GLU A 157 -26.88 5.21 23.60
N LYS A 158 -25.74 5.84 23.97
CA LYS A 158 -25.21 7.01 23.27
C LYS A 158 -24.97 6.72 21.79
N PHE A 159 -24.39 5.55 21.48
CA PHE A 159 -24.11 5.15 20.10
C PHE A 159 -25.38 4.79 19.31
N GLN A 160 -26.36 4.11 19.92
CA GLN A 160 -27.68 3.89 19.29
C GLN A 160 -28.38 5.23 18.97
N ARG A 161 -28.32 6.21 19.90
CA ARG A 161 -28.84 7.56 19.69
C ARG A 161 -28.08 8.36 18.62
N PHE A 162 -26.79 8.10 18.42
CA PHE A 162 -25.97 8.65 17.33
C PHE A 162 -26.44 8.10 15.98
N LEU A 163 -26.48 6.77 15.81
CA LEU A 163 -26.91 6.10 14.57
C LEU A 163 -28.33 6.52 14.14
N GLN A 164 -29.24 6.74 15.10
CA GLN A 164 -30.61 7.18 14.86
C GLN A 164 -30.78 8.67 14.51
N ARG A 165 -29.79 9.53 14.76
CA ARG A 165 -29.95 10.99 14.69
C ARG A 165 -28.88 11.72 13.88
N PHE A 166 -27.85 11.03 13.42
CA PHE A 166 -26.78 11.65 12.66
C PHE A 166 -27.17 11.85 11.19
N THR A 167 -27.67 13.05 10.89
CA THR A 167 -27.70 13.65 9.55
C THR A 167 -26.41 14.44 9.34
N ASP A 168 -25.74 14.30 8.20
CA ASP A 168 -24.49 15.03 7.93
C ASP A 168 -24.77 16.36 7.19
N PRO A 169 -24.43 17.53 7.75
CA PRO A 169 -24.55 18.82 7.08
C PRO A 169 -23.33 19.22 6.23
N ASN A 170 -22.24 18.43 6.24
CA ASN A 170 -20.92 18.80 5.69
C ASN A 170 -20.41 17.83 4.62
N SER A 171 -21.27 16.96 4.07
CA SER A 171 -20.86 15.94 3.10
C SER A 171 -20.23 16.54 1.84
N THR A 172 -19.01 16.13 1.52
CA THR A 172 -18.45 16.27 0.16
C THR A 172 -19.28 15.45 -0.82
N GLU A 173 -19.53 16.01 -2.02
CA GLU A 173 -20.47 15.45 -3.01
C GLU A 173 -20.16 13.98 -3.37
N ASP A 174 -18.88 13.59 -3.38
CA ASP A 174 -18.44 12.24 -3.72
C ASP A 174 -18.76 11.16 -2.66
N GLU A 175 -19.00 11.50 -1.38
CA GLU A 175 -19.38 10.51 -0.35
C GLU A 175 -20.92 10.27 -0.28
N ASN A 176 -21.73 11.15 -0.87
CA ASN A 176 -23.21 11.15 -0.76
C ASN A 176 -23.96 10.83 -2.07
N ALA A 177 -23.32 10.10 -2.97
CA ALA A 177 -23.87 9.58 -4.24
C ALA A 177 -25.18 8.77 -4.04
N GLY A 178 -26.33 9.44 -4.11
CA GLY A 178 -27.66 8.81 -4.03
C GLY A 178 -28.25 8.66 -2.62
N LEU A 179 -27.76 9.39 -1.62
CA LEU A 179 -28.26 9.33 -0.23
C LEU A 179 -29.16 10.52 0.12
N ASP A 180 -30.37 10.24 0.64
CA ASP A 180 -31.36 11.28 1.00
C ASP A 180 -30.93 12.02 2.28
N LEU A 181 -30.47 13.27 2.13
CA LEU A 181 -29.93 14.14 3.19
C LEU A 181 -30.87 14.38 4.41
N ASN A 182 -32.16 14.06 4.27
CA ASN A 182 -33.17 14.23 5.32
C ASN A 182 -33.27 13.03 6.28
N GLU A 183 -32.62 11.90 5.97
CA GLU A 183 -32.61 10.69 6.79
C GLU A 183 -31.19 10.46 7.39
N PRO A 184 -31.06 9.88 8.60
CA PRO A 184 -29.76 9.55 9.16
C PRO A 184 -28.93 8.62 8.26
N LEU A 185 -27.75 9.10 7.85
CA LEU A 185 -26.80 8.43 6.94
C LEU A 185 -26.46 7.00 7.38
N TYR A 186 -26.32 6.77 8.69
CA TYR A 186 -26.01 5.44 9.22
C TYR A 186 -27.19 4.46 9.19
N MET A 187 -28.43 4.93 9.06
CA MET A 187 -29.57 4.04 8.79
C MET A 187 -29.54 3.57 7.35
N GLN A 188 -29.37 4.49 6.39
CA GLN A 188 -29.26 4.16 4.97
C GLN A 188 -28.10 3.19 4.71
N LYS A 189 -26.95 3.39 5.36
CA LYS A 189 -25.82 2.44 5.30
C LYS A 189 -26.14 1.07 5.93
N LEU A 190 -27.06 0.97 6.89
CA LEU A 190 -27.55 -0.31 7.41
C LEU A 190 -28.60 -0.97 6.50
N GLU A 191 -29.41 -0.19 5.79
CA GLU A 191 -30.33 -0.70 4.76
C GLU A 191 -29.52 -1.21 3.55
N GLU A 192 -28.48 -0.48 3.12
CA GLU A 192 -27.50 -0.91 2.11
C GLU A 192 -26.81 -2.22 2.53
N ILE A 193 -26.31 -2.32 3.77
CA ILE A 193 -25.75 -3.57 4.33
C ILE A 193 -26.77 -4.72 4.28
N SER A 194 -28.05 -4.46 4.54
CA SER A 194 -29.10 -5.49 4.47
C SER A 194 -29.36 -6.01 3.03
N VAL A 195 -29.14 -5.17 2.02
CA VAL A 195 -29.34 -5.50 0.59
C VAL A 195 -28.09 -6.12 -0.04
N VAL A 196 -26.90 -5.61 0.31
CA VAL A 196 -25.60 -6.11 -0.19
C VAL A 196 -25.19 -7.41 0.52
N GLY A 197 -25.51 -7.54 1.80
CA GLY A 197 -25.16 -8.70 2.65
C GLY A 197 -23.78 -8.63 3.33
N ASP A 198 -22.98 -7.59 3.05
CA ASP A 198 -21.65 -7.39 3.65
C ASP A 198 -21.76 -6.89 5.11
N PRO A 199 -21.34 -7.68 6.13
CA PRO A 199 -21.60 -7.38 7.55
C PRO A 199 -20.57 -6.38 8.14
N VAL A 200 -20.27 -5.30 7.43
CA VAL A 200 -19.21 -4.33 7.80
C VAL A 200 -19.72 -2.90 7.76
N LEU A 201 -19.82 -2.26 8.93
CA LEU A 201 -20.19 -0.85 9.06
C LEU A 201 -18.93 0.01 9.28
N ASN A 202 -18.48 0.70 8.23
CA ASN A 202 -17.43 1.71 8.35
C ASN A 202 -17.99 2.98 9.02
N VAL A 203 -17.32 3.49 10.06
CA VAL A 203 -17.78 4.66 10.83
C VAL A 203 -16.67 5.70 10.95
N ASN A 204 -16.91 6.91 10.42
CA ASN A 204 -15.98 8.03 10.51
C ASN A 204 -15.94 8.57 11.94
N CYS A 205 -14.79 8.51 12.62
CA CYS A 205 -14.65 8.96 14.00
C CYS A 205 -14.91 10.47 14.16
N ARG A 206 -14.73 11.27 13.09
CA ARG A 206 -15.09 12.70 13.06
C ARG A 206 -16.60 12.93 13.27
N HIS A 207 -17.45 12.01 12.83
CA HIS A 207 -18.91 12.10 12.97
C HIS A 207 -19.31 11.80 14.42
N VAL A 208 -18.69 10.78 15.02
CA VAL A 208 -18.85 10.49 16.46
C VAL A 208 -18.42 11.69 17.32
N GLN A 209 -17.31 12.34 16.97
CA GLN A 209 -16.79 13.52 17.68
C GLN A 209 -17.74 14.73 17.63
N SER A 210 -18.39 15.00 16.50
CA SER A 210 -19.32 16.14 16.38
C SER A 210 -20.63 15.94 17.13
N PHE A 211 -21.02 14.69 17.39
CA PHE A 211 -22.19 14.33 18.20
C PHE A 211 -21.88 14.20 19.70
N ASP A 212 -20.79 13.52 20.08
CA ASP A 212 -20.39 13.33 21.47
C ASP A 212 -18.86 13.18 21.62
N ALA A 213 -18.22 14.25 22.10
CA ALA A 213 -16.79 14.29 22.39
C ALA A 213 -16.34 13.37 23.55
N GLU A 214 -17.23 13.03 24.49
CA GLU A 214 -16.91 12.08 25.56
C GLU A 214 -16.81 10.66 25.01
N LEU A 215 -17.77 10.26 24.16
CA LEU A 215 -17.76 8.96 23.50
C LEU A 215 -16.55 8.80 22.57
N TYR A 216 -16.19 9.86 21.85
CA TYR A 216 -14.97 9.91 21.02
C TYR A 216 -13.69 9.79 21.84
N ARG A 217 -13.60 10.43 23.03
CA ARG A 217 -12.46 10.25 23.95
C ARG A 217 -12.36 8.79 24.43
N GLN A 218 -13.48 8.20 24.84
CA GLN A 218 -13.52 6.80 25.29
C GLN A 218 -13.10 5.83 24.17
N LEU A 219 -13.53 6.07 22.93
CA LEU A 219 -13.12 5.28 21.76
C LEU A 219 -11.61 5.33 21.49
N ILE A 220 -10.97 6.49 21.65
CA ILE A 220 -9.51 6.63 21.45
C ILE A 220 -8.71 5.98 22.58
N CYS A 221 -9.12 6.18 23.84
CA CYS A 221 -8.41 5.66 25.01
C CYS A 221 -8.63 4.16 25.24
N TYR A 222 -9.83 3.65 24.95
CA TYR A 222 -10.23 2.27 25.27
C TYR A 222 -10.92 1.55 24.09
N PRO A 223 -10.33 1.55 22.88
CA PRO A 223 -10.97 0.98 21.67
C PRO A 223 -11.35 -0.50 21.83
N GLN A 224 -10.58 -1.25 22.63
CA GLN A 224 -10.77 -2.69 22.88
C GLN A 224 -12.05 -3.00 23.68
N GLU A 225 -12.59 -2.03 24.42
CA GLU A 225 -13.84 -2.17 25.19
C GLU A 225 -15.02 -1.49 24.46
N VAL A 226 -14.74 -0.35 23.81
CA VAL A 226 -15.77 0.45 23.12
C VAL A 226 -16.19 -0.18 21.79
N ILE A 227 -15.27 -0.74 20.98
CA ILE A 227 -15.62 -1.32 19.68
C ILE A 227 -16.58 -2.52 19.80
N PRO A 228 -16.38 -3.51 20.70
CA PRO A 228 -17.37 -4.58 20.92
C PRO A 228 -18.71 -4.05 21.46
N THR A 229 -18.70 -2.91 22.16
CA THR A 229 -19.93 -2.24 22.63
C THR A 229 -20.69 -1.61 21.45
N PHE A 230 -19.98 -1.09 20.45
CA PHE A 230 -20.57 -0.62 19.18
C PHE A 230 -21.09 -1.79 18.33
N ASP A 231 -20.36 -2.91 18.23
CA ASP A 231 -20.85 -4.13 17.57
C ASP A 231 -22.18 -4.57 18.19
N MET A 232 -22.27 -4.64 19.53
CA MET A 232 -23.53 -4.96 20.23
C MET A 232 -24.65 -3.95 19.95
N ALA A 233 -24.35 -2.65 19.93
CA ALA A 233 -25.31 -1.59 19.64
C ALA A 233 -25.92 -1.69 18.22
N VAL A 234 -25.08 -1.98 17.22
CA VAL A 234 -25.50 -2.11 15.81
C VAL A 234 -26.30 -3.38 15.58
N ASN A 235 -25.85 -4.53 16.11
CA ASN A 235 -26.55 -5.80 15.90
C ASN A 235 -27.97 -5.76 16.53
N GLU A 236 -28.16 -5.13 17.69
CA GLU A 236 -29.52 -4.93 18.24
C GLU A 236 -30.39 -4.02 17.38
N LEU A 237 -29.86 -2.88 16.94
CA LEU A 237 -30.60 -1.92 16.11
C LEU A 237 -31.00 -2.56 14.75
N PHE A 238 -30.13 -3.40 14.19
CA PHE A 238 -30.43 -4.20 13.00
C PHE A 238 -31.58 -5.20 13.25
N PHE A 239 -31.57 -5.94 14.37
CA PHE A 239 -32.67 -6.84 14.73
C PHE A 239 -34.00 -6.11 15.04
N GLU A 240 -33.97 -4.87 15.51
CA GLU A 240 -35.18 -4.05 15.70
C GLU A 240 -35.80 -3.60 14.37
N ARG A 241 -34.97 -3.28 13.36
CA ARG A 241 -35.42 -2.79 12.04
C ARG A 241 -35.77 -3.91 11.06
N PHE A 242 -34.98 -4.98 11.03
CA PHE A 242 -35.09 -6.06 10.06
C PHE A 242 -35.21 -7.44 10.74
N PRO A 243 -36.40 -7.80 11.25
CA PRO A 243 -36.63 -9.11 11.88
C PRO A 243 -36.54 -10.29 10.90
N ASP A 244 -36.69 -10.05 9.60
CA ASP A 244 -36.74 -11.08 8.56
C ASP A 244 -35.37 -11.40 7.91
N SER A 245 -34.38 -10.50 7.99
CA SER A 245 -33.05 -10.72 7.41
C SER A 245 -32.08 -11.35 8.41
N ILE A 246 -31.92 -12.68 8.34
CA ILE A 246 -31.00 -13.42 9.21
C ILE A 246 -29.60 -13.43 8.60
N LEU A 247 -28.72 -12.53 9.04
CA LEU A 247 -27.30 -12.58 8.72
C LEU A 247 -26.61 -13.75 9.45
N GLU A 248 -25.78 -14.52 8.74
CA GLU A 248 -24.98 -15.61 9.35
C GLU A 248 -23.82 -15.09 10.21
N TYR A 249 -23.40 -13.84 9.96
CA TYR A 249 -22.27 -13.18 10.61
C TYR A 249 -22.73 -11.89 11.31
N GLN A 250 -22.13 -11.59 12.46
CA GLN A 250 -22.43 -10.38 13.22
C GLN A 250 -21.82 -9.15 12.54
N ILE A 251 -22.56 -8.04 12.50
CA ILE A 251 -22.09 -6.79 11.90
C ILE A 251 -20.91 -6.25 12.70
N GLN A 252 -19.81 -5.96 12.01
CA GLN A 252 -18.58 -5.42 12.56
C GLN A 252 -18.50 -3.91 12.35
N VAL A 253 -18.30 -3.15 13.43
CA VAL A 253 -18.02 -1.71 13.34
C VAL A 253 -16.52 -1.48 13.08
N ARG A 254 -16.20 -0.70 12.06
CA ARG A 254 -14.84 -0.30 11.68
C ARG A 254 -14.68 1.22 11.82
N PRO A 255 -14.27 1.72 13.00
CA PRO A 255 -13.91 3.12 13.18
C PRO A 255 -12.71 3.49 12.28
N TYR A 256 -12.84 4.57 11.50
CA TYR A 256 -11.77 5.12 10.67
C TYR A 256 -11.60 6.62 10.90
N ASN A 257 -10.45 7.19 10.50
CA ASN A 257 -10.18 8.64 10.55
C ASN A 257 -10.31 9.27 11.95
N ALA A 258 -9.54 8.75 12.92
CA ALA A 258 -9.31 9.45 14.20
C ALA A 258 -8.36 10.65 13.98
N LEU A 259 -8.60 11.78 14.67
CA LEU A 259 -7.74 12.98 14.54
C LEU A 259 -6.32 12.81 15.12
N LYS A 260 -6.03 11.70 15.81
CA LYS A 260 -4.67 11.33 16.25
C LYS A 260 -3.85 10.75 15.10
N THR A 261 -3.77 11.48 13.99
CA THR A 261 -2.86 11.17 12.90
C THR A 261 -1.43 11.46 13.36
N ARG A 262 -0.62 10.42 13.54
CA ARG A 262 0.78 10.54 14.00
C ARG A 262 1.72 10.00 12.92
N ASN A 263 2.73 10.77 12.51
CA ASN A 263 3.83 10.27 11.71
C ASN A 263 4.51 9.11 12.45
N MET A 264 5.00 8.09 11.74
CA MET A 264 5.57 6.87 12.34
C MET A 264 6.75 7.12 13.30
N ARG A 265 7.44 8.26 13.16
CA ARG A 265 8.49 8.75 14.08
C ARG A 265 7.98 9.27 15.42
N SER A 266 6.71 9.65 15.51
CA SER A 266 6.10 10.35 16.66
C SER A 266 5.23 9.45 17.55
N LEU A 267 5.31 8.13 17.34
CA LEU A 267 4.64 7.11 18.16
C LEU A 267 5.28 7.07 19.56
N ASN A 268 4.58 7.62 20.55
CA ASN A 268 5.07 7.67 21.93
C ASN A 268 4.63 6.43 22.72
N PRO A 269 5.32 6.07 23.82
CA PRO A 269 4.88 4.99 24.71
C PRO A 269 3.56 5.32 25.45
N GLU A 270 3.10 6.57 25.40
CA GLU A 270 1.81 7.01 25.95
C GLU A 270 0.61 6.51 25.11
N ASP A 271 0.79 6.26 23.81
CA ASP A 271 -0.27 5.84 22.89
C ASP A 271 -0.46 4.32 22.81
N ILE A 272 0.20 3.55 23.68
CA ILE A 272 0.03 2.09 23.74
C ILE A 272 -1.43 1.77 24.11
N ASP A 273 -1.99 0.78 23.42
CA ASP A 273 -3.38 0.31 23.45
C ASP A 273 -4.44 1.36 23.03
N GLN A 274 -4.03 2.56 22.60
CA GLN A 274 -4.91 3.59 22.01
C GLN A 274 -5.14 3.40 20.51
N LEU A 275 -6.20 4.04 19.99
CA LEU A 275 -6.51 4.11 18.56
C LEU A 275 -5.66 5.19 17.87
N ILE A 276 -4.93 4.80 16.82
CA ILE A 276 -4.05 5.68 16.03
C ILE A 276 -4.37 5.55 14.54
N THR A 277 -4.24 6.65 13.80
CA THR A 277 -4.19 6.70 12.34
C THR A 277 -2.75 6.95 11.87
N ILE A 278 -2.26 6.15 10.92
CA ILE A 278 -0.97 6.39 10.25
C ILE A 278 -1.14 6.37 8.72
N SER A 279 -0.46 7.28 8.04
CA SER A 279 -0.24 7.25 6.59
C SER A 279 0.97 6.38 6.26
N GLY A 280 0.94 5.67 5.11
CA GLY A 280 2.14 4.99 4.62
C GLY A 280 1.96 4.21 3.33
N MET A 281 3.09 3.76 2.77
CA MET A 281 3.15 2.89 1.59
C MET A 281 3.43 1.45 2.00
N VAL A 282 2.72 0.46 1.46
CA VAL A 282 3.01 -0.95 1.75
C VAL A 282 4.24 -1.42 0.97
N ILE A 283 5.29 -1.87 1.67
CA ILE A 283 6.48 -2.47 1.05
C ILE A 283 6.20 -3.93 0.67
N ARG A 284 5.60 -4.68 1.61
CA ARG A 284 5.35 -6.12 1.46
C ARG A 284 4.24 -6.60 2.37
N THR A 285 3.45 -7.53 1.87
CA THR A 285 2.56 -8.41 2.62
C THR A 285 3.27 -9.74 2.94
N SER A 286 2.74 -10.50 3.90
CA SER A 286 3.10 -11.92 4.10
C SER A 286 2.05 -12.83 3.47
N GLN A 287 2.38 -14.12 3.35
CA GLN A 287 1.36 -15.15 3.23
C GLN A 287 0.48 -15.19 4.50
N LEU A 288 -0.70 -15.80 4.40
CA LEU A 288 -1.61 -16.00 5.53
C LEU A 288 -0.95 -16.87 6.61
N ILE A 289 -1.16 -16.49 7.88
CA ILE A 289 -0.69 -17.20 9.08
C ILE A 289 -1.93 -17.57 9.91
N PRO A 290 -2.25 -18.86 10.10
CA PRO A 290 -3.41 -19.26 10.89
C PRO A 290 -3.18 -19.09 12.39
N GLU A 291 -4.08 -18.38 13.07
CA GLU A 291 -4.08 -18.13 14.53
C GLU A 291 -5.29 -18.85 15.17
N MET A 292 -5.04 -19.74 16.14
CA MET A 292 -6.07 -20.66 16.67
C MET A 292 -7.06 -19.98 17.63
N GLN A 293 -8.36 -20.24 17.44
CA GLN A 293 -9.48 -19.72 18.26
C GLN A 293 -10.12 -20.77 19.18
N GLU A 294 -10.41 -21.96 18.65
CA GLU A 294 -11.01 -23.08 19.40
C GLU A 294 -10.09 -24.29 19.33
N GLY A 295 -9.52 -24.73 20.46
CA GLY A 295 -8.78 -25.98 20.55
C GLY A 295 -9.74 -27.18 20.62
N PHE A 296 -9.64 -28.11 19.66
CA PHE A 296 -10.37 -29.38 19.68
C PHE A 296 -9.54 -30.46 20.35
N PHE A 297 -9.95 -30.91 21.54
CA PHE A 297 -9.31 -31.99 22.28
C PHE A 297 -10.08 -33.31 22.12
N GLN A 298 -9.36 -34.43 22.05
CA GLN A 298 -9.92 -35.78 21.98
C GLN A 298 -9.23 -36.71 22.97
N CYS A 299 -10.00 -37.44 23.78
CA CYS A 299 -9.47 -38.40 24.73
C CYS A 299 -9.01 -39.69 24.03
N GLN A 300 -7.77 -40.11 24.25
CA GLN A 300 -7.19 -41.33 23.65
C GLN A 300 -7.85 -42.62 24.15
N VAL A 301 -8.40 -42.63 25.37
CA VAL A 301 -8.94 -43.86 25.99
C VAL A 301 -10.42 -44.09 25.66
N CYS A 302 -11.23 -43.03 25.55
CA CYS A 302 -12.68 -43.14 25.35
C CYS A 302 -13.22 -42.38 24.12
N ALA A 303 -12.34 -41.86 23.27
CA ALA A 303 -12.64 -41.04 22.08
C ALA A 303 -13.47 -39.75 22.33
N TYR A 304 -13.89 -39.47 23.57
CA TYR A 304 -14.69 -38.29 23.93
C TYR A 304 -13.97 -36.99 23.56
N SER A 305 -14.66 -36.13 22.81
CA SER A 305 -14.15 -34.85 22.33
C SER A 305 -14.61 -33.68 23.20
N THR A 306 -13.84 -32.60 23.24
CA THR A 306 -14.19 -31.34 23.91
C THR A 306 -13.56 -30.18 23.16
N ARG A 307 -14.31 -29.10 22.96
CA ARG A 307 -13.76 -27.83 22.45
C ARG A 307 -13.47 -26.89 23.62
N VAL A 308 -12.40 -26.12 23.51
CA VAL A 308 -12.01 -25.09 24.48
C VAL A 308 -11.57 -23.85 23.71
N GLU A 309 -12.24 -22.72 23.95
CA GLU A 309 -11.85 -21.42 23.40
C GLU A 309 -10.51 -20.94 23.99
N VAL A 310 -9.74 -20.16 23.23
CA VAL A 310 -8.49 -19.55 23.70
C VAL A 310 -8.81 -18.31 24.55
N ASP A 311 -8.56 -18.38 25.86
CA ASP A 311 -8.60 -17.20 26.74
C ASP A 311 -7.20 -16.55 26.81
N ARG A 312 -7.11 -15.23 26.63
CA ARG A 312 -5.87 -14.44 26.85
C ARG A 312 -4.64 -14.99 26.11
N GLY A 313 -4.83 -15.53 24.89
CA GLY A 313 -3.77 -16.13 24.09
C GLY A 313 -3.19 -17.43 24.68
N ARG A 314 -3.90 -18.10 25.61
CA ARG A 314 -3.51 -19.38 26.21
C ARG A 314 -4.62 -20.40 26.06
N ILE A 315 -4.30 -21.53 25.42
CA ILE A 315 -5.17 -22.70 25.40
C ILE A 315 -5.01 -23.41 26.75
N ALA A 316 -6.07 -23.47 27.55
CA ALA A 316 -6.09 -24.25 28.78
C ALA A 316 -6.42 -25.72 28.46
N GLU A 317 -5.44 -26.61 28.54
CA GLU A 317 -5.68 -28.06 28.37
C GLU A 317 -6.59 -28.58 29.51
N PRO A 318 -7.73 -29.23 29.19
CA PRO A 318 -8.56 -29.86 30.21
C PRO A 318 -7.87 -31.13 30.73
N ALA A 319 -7.22 -31.04 31.89
CA ALA A 319 -6.40 -32.11 32.47
C ALA A 319 -7.14 -33.41 32.83
N VAL A 320 -8.48 -33.44 32.81
CA VAL A 320 -9.32 -34.61 33.14
C VAL A 320 -10.40 -34.79 32.08
N CYS A 321 -10.55 -36.01 31.56
CA CYS A 321 -11.64 -36.34 30.64
C CYS A 321 -12.98 -36.51 31.37
N ARG A 322 -14.01 -35.74 30.99
CA ARG A 322 -15.37 -35.76 31.59
C ARG A 322 -16.09 -37.12 31.55
N ASN A 323 -15.67 -38.05 30.68
CA ASN A 323 -16.33 -39.34 30.48
C ASN A 323 -15.62 -40.49 31.22
N CYS A 324 -14.29 -40.60 31.09
CA CYS A 324 -13.53 -41.71 31.68
C CYS A 324 -12.69 -41.32 32.91
N ASN A 325 -12.71 -40.06 33.35
CA ASN A 325 -11.97 -39.49 34.48
C ASN A 325 -10.44 -39.66 34.47
N ASN A 326 -9.85 -40.25 33.42
CA ASN A 326 -8.39 -40.35 33.27
C ASN A 326 -7.75 -38.97 33.09
N THR A 327 -6.76 -38.70 33.94
CA THR A 327 -5.89 -37.53 33.86
C THR A 327 -5.01 -37.56 32.62
N HIS A 328 -4.67 -36.39 32.07
CA HIS A 328 -3.73 -36.19 30.95
C HIS A 328 -3.95 -37.10 29.73
N SER A 329 -5.21 -37.47 29.48
CA SER A 329 -5.60 -38.42 28.43
C SER A 329 -6.11 -37.74 27.14
N LEU A 330 -6.08 -36.41 27.10
CA LEU A 330 -6.67 -35.57 26.05
C LEU A 330 -5.59 -34.98 25.13
N ALA A 331 -5.64 -35.32 23.84
CA ALA A 331 -4.74 -34.79 22.83
C ALA A 331 -5.42 -33.69 22.00
N LEU A 332 -4.68 -32.63 21.65
CA LEU A 332 -5.14 -31.58 20.74
C LEU A 332 -5.11 -32.09 19.28
N VAL A 333 -6.24 -32.02 18.59
CA VAL A 333 -6.39 -32.42 17.18
C VAL A 333 -6.44 -31.17 16.31
N HIS A 334 -5.28 -30.71 15.85
CA HIS A 334 -5.13 -29.46 15.07
C HIS A 334 -5.94 -29.42 13.76
N ASN A 335 -6.32 -30.57 13.19
CA ASN A 335 -7.19 -30.64 12.00
C ASN A 335 -8.69 -30.42 12.32
N ARG A 336 -9.06 -30.20 13.58
CA ARG A 336 -10.45 -29.93 14.01
C ARG A 336 -10.61 -28.69 14.90
N SER A 337 -9.51 -27.99 15.20
CA SER A 337 -9.54 -26.66 15.81
C SER A 337 -9.98 -25.60 14.81
N VAL A 338 -10.60 -24.53 15.30
CA VAL A 338 -10.94 -23.35 14.49
C VAL A 338 -9.75 -22.39 14.48
N PHE A 339 -9.44 -21.81 13.32
CA PHE A 339 -8.41 -20.80 13.13
C PHE A 339 -9.02 -19.53 12.52
N SER A 340 -8.44 -18.38 12.86
CA SER A 340 -8.56 -17.11 12.13
C SER A 340 -7.35 -16.92 11.23
N ASP A 341 -7.53 -16.16 10.16
CA ASP A 341 -6.45 -15.70 9.33
C ASP A 341 -5.80 -14.42 9.88
N LYS A 342 -4.47 -14.39 9.87
CA LYS A 342 -3.63 -13.25 10.24
C LYS A 342 -2.59 -13.00 9.14
N GLN A 343 -2.43 -11.76 8.71
CA GLN A 343 -1.41 -11.37 7.73
C GLN A 343 -0.49 -10.31 8.35
N MET A 344 0.81 -10.40 8.08
CA MET A 344 1.80 -9.41 8.50
C MET A 344 2.15 -8.50 7.32
N ILE A 345 1.86 -7.22 7.46
CA ILE A 345 2.13 -6.18 6.47
C ILE A 345 3.30 -5.32 7.00
N LYS A 346 4.25 -4.97 6.13
CA LYS A 346 5.29 -3.97 6.46
C LYS A 346 5.04 -2.69 5.66
N VAL A 347 4.93 -1.60 6.41
CA VAL A 347 4.50 -0.29 5.93
C VAL A 347 5.67 0.68 6.09
N GLN A 348 5.82 1.58 5.13
CA GLN A 348 6.84 2.61 5.08
C GLN A 348 6.21 3.99 5.26
N GLU A 349 6.95 4.89 5.91
CA GLU A 349 6.60 6.30 5.99
C GLU A 349 6.52 6.93 4.58
N SER A 350 5.45 7.67 4.33
CA SER A 350 5.25 8.39 3.07
C SER A 350 6.40 9.39 2.84
N PRO A 351 6.88 9.58 1.59
CA PRO A 351 7.98 10.51 1.31
C PRO A 351 7.60 11.97 1.57
N GLU A 352 6.31 12.30 1.53
CA GLU A 352 5.75 13.63 1.81
C GLU A 352 5.83 13.98 3.31
N ASP A 353 5.79 12.97 4.19
CA ASP A 353 5.81 13.10 5.66
C ASP A 353 7.24 13.07 6.25
N MET A 354 8.28 13.02 5.40
CA MET A 354 9.65 12.70 5.78
C MET A 354 10.52 13.93 6.10
N PRO A 355 11.20 14.00 7.26
CA PRO A 355 12.19 15.04 7.53
C PRO A 355 13.44 14.85 6.65
N ALA A 356 13.89 15.96 6.05
CA ALA A 356 14.96 15.95 5.05
C ALA A 356 16.25 15.24 5.52
N GLY A 357 16.80 14.38 4.66
CA GLY A 357 18.10 13.72 4.86
C GLY A 357 18.09 12.49 5.77
N GLN A 358 16.93 12.02 6.25
CA GLN A 358 16.83 10.80 7.06
C GLN A 358 16.25 9.63 6.24
N THR A 359 16.56 8.38 6.60
CA THR A 359 15.93 7.22 5.96
C THR A 359 14.48 7.06 6.41
N PRO A 360 13.57 6.55 5.56
CA PRO A 360 12.20 6.22 5.96
C PRO A 360 12.19 5.19 7.09
N HIS A 361 11.28 5.36 8.04
CA HIS A 361 11.00 4.33 9.05
C HIS A 361 10.00 3.29 8.49
N THR A 362 10.02 2.10 9.07
CA THR A 362 9.05 1.04 8.75
C THR A 362 8.39 0.51 10.01
N THR A 363 7.09 0.23 9.94
CA THR A 363 6.34 -0.41 11.02
C THR A 363 5.83 -1.78 10.55
N VAL A 364 5.47 -2.62 11.52
CA VAL A 364 4.80 -3.89 11.28
C VAL A 364 3.33 -3.72 11.68
N VAL A 365 2.44 -4.06 10.75
CA VAL A 365 1.00 -4.05 10.94
C VAL A 365 0.49 -5.47 10.81
N TYR A 366 -0.45 -5.89 11.66
CA TYR A 366 -1.20 -7.13 11.47
C TYR A 366 -2.61 -6.84 10.99
N ALA A 367 -3.00 -7.52 9.90
CA ALA A 367 -4.37 -7.58 9.43
C ALA A 367 -5.00 -8.92 9.88
N HIS A 368 -6.30 -8.88 10.17
CA HIS A 368 -7.05 -10.00 10.72
C HIS A 368 -8.32 -10.29 9.90
N ASN A 369 -8.63 -11.57 9.70
CA ASN A 369 -9.84 -12.04 9.04
C ASN A 369 -10.06 -11.35 7.67
N ASP A 370 -11.22 -10.71 7.44
CA ASP A 370 -11.55 -10.02 6.19
C ASP A 370 -10.59 -8.86 5.84
N LEU A 371 -9.79 -8.32 6.77
CA LEU A 371 -8.79 -7.29 6.43
C LEU A 371 -7.54 -7.85 5.72
N VAL A 372 -7.41 -9.18 5.61
CA VAL A 372 -6.29 -9.84 4.93
C VAL A 372 -6.39 -9.67 3.42
N ASP A 373 -5.25 -9.41 2.77
CA ASP A 373 -5.06 -9.24 1.31
C ASP A 373 -5.81 -8.09 0.62
N LYS A 374 -6.60 -7.29 1.37
CA LYS A 374 -7.27 -6.06 0.90
C LYS A 374 -6.31 -4.94 0.45
N VAL A 375 -5.01 -5.06 0.73
CA VAL A 375 -3.98 -4.05 0.40
C VAL A 375 -2.78 -4.73 -0.24
N GLN A 376 -2.34 -4.22 -1.39
CA GLN A 376 -1.26 -4.81 -2.18
C GLN A 376 0.08 -4.06 -2.02
N PRO A 377 1.23 -4.71 -2.31
CA PRO A 377 2.53 -4.05 -2.26
C PRO A 377 2.65 -2.91 -3.28
N GLY A 378 2.93 -1.70 -2.78
CA GLY A 378 2.96 -0.45 -3.55
C GLY A 378 1.82 0.52 -3.21
N ASP A 379 0.71 0.03 -2.64
CA ASP A 379 -0.46 0.84 -2.29
C ASP A 379 -0.12 1.92 -1.24
N ARG A 380 -0.72 3.10 -1.38
CA ARG A 380 -0.72 4.17 -0.36
C ARG A 380 -1.97 4.01 0.51
N VAL A 381 -1.79 3.76 1.81
CA VAL A 381 -2.90 3.51 2.73
C VAL A 381 -2.84 4.34 4.00
N ASN A 382 -4.01 4.82 4.41
CA ASN A 382 -4.27 5.34 5.73
C ASN A 382 -4.80 4.19 6.61
N ILE A 383 -4.00 3.79 7.59
CA ILE A 383 -4.25 2.64 8.46
C ILE A 383 -4.82 3.15 9.79
N THR A 384 -6.02 2.72 10.15
CA THR A 384 -6.58 2.94 11.48
C THR A 384 -6.43 1.65 12.30
N GLY A 385 -5.80 1.73 13.47
CA GLY A 385 -5.50 0.54 14.27
C GLY A 385 -5.08 0.84 15.71
N ILE A 386 -4.85 -0.23 16.48
CA ILE A 386 -4.43 -0.16 17.88
C ILE A 386 -2.92 -0.39 17.97
N TYR A 387 -2.20 0.51 18.65
CA TYR A 387 -0.75 0.38 18.83
C TYR A 387 -0.43 -0.56 20.00
N ARG A 388 0.22 -1.69 19.73
CA ARG A 388 0.52 -2.72 20.74
C ARG A 388 2.00 -2.93 20.96
N ALA A 389 2.36 -3.29 22.19
CA ALA A 389 3.72 -3.65 22.59
C ALA A 389 3.77 -5.09 23.11
N VAL A 390 4.51 -5.99 22.45
CA VAL A 390 4.66 -7.40 22.86
C VAL A 390 6.08 -7.71 23.33
N PRO A 391 6.26 -8.40 24.48
CA PRO A 391 7.58 -8.69 25.03
C PRO A 391 8.31 -9.75 24.19
N MET A 392 9.55 -9.45 23.81
CA MET A 392 10.41 -10.40 23.09
C MET A 392 11.18 -11.28 24.09
N ARG A 393 11.12 -12.62 23.95
CA ARG A 393 11.96 -13.53 24.76
C ARG A 393 13.44 -13.41 24.36
N VAL A 394 14.35 -13.55 25.33
CA VAL A 394 15.81 -13.53 25.08
C VAL A 394 16.23 -14.80 24.32
N ASN A 395 15.82 -15.96 24.83
CA ASN A 395 16.06 -17.28 24.25
C ASN A 395 14.71 -18.01 24.13
N PRO A 396 14.36 -18.67 23.01
CA PRO A 396 13.10 -19.40 22.88
C PRO A 396 12.86 -20.50 23.94
N ARG A 397 13.95 -21.05 24.51
CA ARG A 397 13.94 -22.09 25.55
C ARG A 397 13.81 -21.57 26.99
N GLN A 398 13.84 -20.26 27.21
CA GLN A 398 13.80 -19.66 28.56
C GLN A 398 12.65 -18.65 28.64
N ASN A 399 12.03 -18.54 29.82
CA ASN A 399 10.93 -17.61 30.06
C ASN A 399 11.39 -16.15 30.22
N ASN A 400 12.69 -15.88 30.22
CA ASN A 400 13.27 -14.55 30.38
C ASN A 400 12.92 -13.67 29.18
N VAL A 401 12.13 -12.62 29.43
CA VAL A 401 11.78 -11.56 28.46
C VAL A 401 12.81 -10.44 28.47
N LYS A 402 12.93 -9.74 27.34
CA LYS A 402 13.67 -8.48 27.23
C LYS A 402 12.84 -7.34 27.81
N SER A 403 13.50 -6.36 28.42
CA SER A 403 12.87 -5.10 28.84
C SER A 403 12.42 -4.24 27.63
N VAL A 404 13.04 -4.43 26.46
CA VAL A 404 12.61 -3.81 25.20
C VAL A 404 11.52 -4.66 24.54
N TYR A 405 10.32 -4.11 24.44
CA TYR A 405 9.16 -4.70 23.76
C TYR A 405 9.24 -4.45 22.26
N LYS A 406 8.71 -5.37 21.43
CA LYS A 406 8.51 -5.14 19.99
C LYS A 406 7.12 -4.52 19.80
N THR A 407 7.06 -3.34 19.22
CA THR A 407 5.79 -2.70 18.86
C THR A 407 5.29 -3.10 17.48
N HIS A 408 3.97 -3.02 17.29
CA HIS A 408 3.24 -3.26 16.05
C HIS A 408 1.87 -2.56 16.14
N ILE A 409 1.13 -2.53 15.03
CA ILE A 409 -0.24 -2.01 15.00
C ILE A 409 -1.17 -3.14 14.55
N ASP A 410 -2.25 -3.39 15.30
CA ASP A 410 -3.33 -4.26 14.83
C ASP A 410 -4.32 -3.40 14.05
N ALA A 411 -4.51 -3.68 12.76
CA ALA A 411 -5.37 -2.89 11.88
C ALA A 411 -6.86 -3.20 12.10
N ILE A 412 -7.66 -2.14 12.17
CA ILE A 412 -9.14 -2.19 12.24
C ILE A 412 -9.76 -1.75 10.91
N HIS A 413 -9.11 -0.84 10.18
CA HIS A 413 -9.57 -0.35 8.89
C HIS A 413 -8.39 0.14 8.03
N PHE A 414 -8.48 -0.11 6.71
CA PHE A 414 -7.59 0.43 5.69
C PHE A 414 -8.40 1.32 4.72
N ARG A 415 -8.04 2.60 4.60
CA ARG A 415 -8.49 3.47 3.49
C ARG A 415 -7.32 3.57 2.50
N LYS A 416 -7.53 3.18 1.24
CA LYS A 416 -6.61 3.53 0.14
C LYS A 416 -6.67 5.04 -0.08
N THR A 417 -5.53 5.68 -0.31
CA THR A 417 -5.40 7.15 -0.41
C THR A 417 -4.87 7.54 -1.78
N ASP A 418 -5.58 7.12 -2.82
CA ASP A 418 -5.18 7.29 -4.22
C ASP A 418 -5.77 8.55 -4.89
N GLU A 419 -6.47 9.41 -4.14
CA GLU A 419 -7.09 10.69 -4.53
C GLU A 419 -6.20 11.58 -5.43
N LYS A 420 -4.87 11.57 -5.22
CA LYS A 420 -3.92 12.34 -6.04
C LYS A 420 -3.72 11.77 -7.45
N ARG A 421 -3.94 10.47 -7.66
CA ARG A 421 -3.76 9.73 -8.91
C ARG A 421 -5.08 9.49 -9.64
N LEU A 422 -5.00 8.89 -10.83
CA LEU A 422 -6.11 8.24 -11.52
C LEU A 422 -6.67 7.06 -10.70
N HIS A 423 -7.91 6.69 -10.98
CA HIS A 423 -8.54 5.49 -10.43
C HIS A 423 -7.85 4.19 -10.91
N GLY A 424 -7.91 3.15 -10.07
CA GLY A 424 -7.20 1.89 -10.24
C GLY A 424 -8.11 0.80 -10.82
N LEU A 425 -7.55 -0.12 -11.61
CA LEU A 425 -8.31 -1.25 -12.19
C LEU A 425 -8.60 -2.35 -11.15
N ASP A 426 -9.24 -2.00 -10.04
CA ASP A 426 -9.84 -2.93 -9.07
C ASP A 426 -11.29 -3.22 -9.54
N GLU A 427 -11.40 -4.00 -10.62
CA GLU A 427 -12.52 -4.09 -11.59
C GLU A 427 -13.94 -4.43 -11.05
N GLU A 428 -14.08 -4.82 -9.78
CA GLU A 428 -15.37 -5.15 -9.15
C GLU A 428 -15.94 -4.05 -8.25
N ALA A 429 -15.11 -3.16 -7.69
CA ALA A 429 -15.57 -2.14 -6.74
C ALA A 429 -16.08 -0.87 -7.44
N GLU A 430 -15.41 -0.44 -8.51
CA GLU A 430 -15.70 0.83 -9.21
C GLU A 430 -16.99 0.77 -10.07
N GLN A 431 -17.59 -0.42 -10.25
CA GLN A 431 -18.87 -0.61 -10.96
C GLN A 431 -20.07 0.11 -10.32
N LYS A 432 -19.94 0.61 -9.08
CA LYS A 432 -21.06 1.14 -8.27
C LYS A 432 -20.94 2.61 -7.85
N LEU A 433 -19.87 3.32 -8.20
CA LEU A 433 -19.57 4.65 -7.64
C LEU A 433 -19.73 5.83 -8.62
N PHE A 434 -19.78 5.61 -9.93
CA PHE A 434 -20.08 6.69 -10.87
C PHE A 434 -21.58 7.04 -10.80
N THR A 435 -21.92 8.21 -10.26
CA THR A 435 -23.31 8.72 -10.28
C THR A 435 -23.81 8.87 -11.71
N GLU A 436 -25.12 8.67 -11.92
CA GLU A 436 -25.72 8.89 -13.25
C GLU A 436 -25.50 10.32 -13.74
N ASP A 437 -25.37 11.29 -12.83
CA ASP A 437 -25.05 12.69 -13.12
C ASP A 437 -23.60 12.89 -13.60
N ARG A 438 -22.59 12.27 -12.96
CA ARG A 438 -21.21 12.26 -13.49
C ARG A 438 -21.17 11.55 -14.84
N VAL A 439 -21.88 10.43 -15.00
CA VAL A 439 -21.97 9.74 -16.29
C VAL A 439 -22.64 10.61 -17.37
N GLN A 440 -23.58 11.48 -17.01
CA GLN A 440 -24.16 12.48 -17.93
C GLN A 440 -23.14 13.56 -18.30
N THR A 441 -22.45 14.20 -17.36
CA THR A 441 -21.46 15.25 -17.68
C THR A 441 -20.29 14.73 -18.51
N LEU A 442 -19.82 13.50 -18.25
CA LEU A 442 -18.81 12.81 -19.07
C LEU A 442 -19.31 12.59 -20.51
N LYS A 443 -20.59 12.25 -20.72
CA LYS A 443 -21.21 12.11 -22.05
C LYS A 443 -21.40 13.45 -22.75
N GLU A 444 -21.76 14.52 -22.02
CA GLU A 444 -21.84 15.88 -22.55
C GLU A 444 -20.48 16.45 -22.94
N LEU A 445 -19.40 16.02 -22.28
CA LEU A 445 -18.03 16.33 -22.69
C LEU A 445 -17.65 15.56 -23.96
N ALA A 446 -17.92 14.25 -24.02
CA ALA A 446 -17.67 13.42 -25.21
C ALA A 446 -18.46 13.88 -26.46
N ALA A 447 -19.60 14.56 -26.29
CA ALA A 447 -20.41 15.08 -27.39
C ALA A 447 -19.85 16.36 -28.05
N LYS A 448 -18.81 16.98 -27.48
CA LYS A 448 -18.21 18.23 -28.01
C LYS A 448 -17.10 17.89 -29.02
N PRO A 449 -17.07 18.50 -30.22
CA PRO A 449 -16.08 18.16 -31.24
C PRO A 449 -14.64 18.45 -30.78
N ASP A 450 -14.45 19.53 -30.02
CA ASP A 450 -13.14 20.04 -29.61
C ASP A 450 -12.56 19.30 -28.39
N VAL A 451 -13.20 18.20 -27.94
CA VAL A 451 -12.83 17.50 -26.69
C VAL A 451 -11.41 16.93 -26.72
N TYR A 452 -10.93 16.49 -27.89
CA TYR A 452 -9.56 15.97 -28.03
C TYR A 452 -8.51 17.06 -27.78
N GLU A 453 -8.74 18.25 -28.32
CA GLU A 453 -7.83 19.38 -28.11
C GLU A 453 -7.92 19.86 -26.66
N ARG A 454 -9.13 20.08 -26.12
CA ARG A 454 -9.33 20.49 -24.72
C ARG A 454 -8.65 19.56 -23.71
N LEU A 455 -8.87 18.24 -23.81
CA LEU A 455 -8.24 17.26 -22.91
C LEU A 455 -6.72 17.23 -23.09
N SER A 456 -6.21 17.50 -24.30
CA SER A 456 -4.76 17.61 -24.53
C SER A 456 -4.17 18.90 -23.95
N SER A 457 -4.90 20.03 -23.99
CA SER A 457 -4.45 21.31 -23.39
C SER A 457 -4.43 21.25 -21.87
N ALA A 458 -5.45 20.62 -21.25
CA ALA A 458 -5.56 20.41 -19.81
C ALA A 458 -4.48 19.47 -19.25
N LEU A 459 -3.86 18.63 -20.10
CA LEU A 459 -2.73 17.79 -19.71
C LEU A 459 -1.47 18.67 -19.54
N ALA A 460 -0.96 18.77 -18.31
CA ALA A 460 0.21 19.58 -17.95
C ALA A 460 0.13 21.06 -18.39
N PRO A 461 -0.74 21.89 -17.77
CA PRO A 461 -0.90 23.31 -18.12
C PRO A 461 0.38 24.14 -17.95
N SER A 462 1.30 23.69 -17.08
CA SER A 462 2.63 24.29 -16.91
C SER A 462 3.59 24.08 -18.08
N ILE A 463 3.26 23.23 -19.06
CA ILE A 463 4.08 22.97 -20.26
C ILE A 463 3.42 23.59 -21.49
N TYR A 464 4.20 24.44 -22.19
CA TYR A 464 3.76 25.32 -23.27
C TYR A 464 4.02 24.72 -24.68
N GLU A 465 3.22 25.14 -25.68
CA GLU A 465 3.26 24.84 -27.14
C GLU A 465 3.43 23.37 -27.64
N HIS A 466 3.79 22.38 -26.81
CA HIS A 466 3.99 20.97 -27.21
C HIS A 466 2.72 20.12 -27.32
N GLU A 467 1.70 20.60 -28.05
CA GLU A 467 0.39 19.94 -28.13
C GLU A 467 0.44 18.49 -28.66
N ASP A 468 1.16 18.22 -29.75
CA ASP A 468 1.17 16.88 -30.37
C ASP A 468 1.75 15.79 -29.44
N ILE A 469 2.66 16.20 -28.55
CA ILE A 469 3.25 15.33 -27.53
C ILE A 469 2.22 15.06 -26.42
N LYS A 470 1.48 16.10 -25.98
CA LYS A 470 0.36 15.94 -25.03
C LYS A 470 -0.75 15.06 -25.61
N LYS A 471 -1.10 15.25 -26.89
CA LYS A 471 -2.04 14.43 -27.67
C LYS A 471 -1.58 12.95 -27.72
N GLY A 472 -0.29 12.70 -27.98
CA GLY A 472 0.30 11.35 -27.91
C GLY A 472 0.24 10.70 -26.52
N ILE A 473 0.53 11.46 -25.45
CA ILE A 473 0.47 10.97 -24.07
C ILE A 473 -0.98 10.70 -23.64
N LEU A 474 -1.93 11.52 -24.06
CA LEU A 474 -3.36 11.30 -23.82
C LEU A 474 -3.82 9.96 -24.42
N LEU A 475 -3.39 9.64 -25.65
CA LEU A 475 -3.61 8.32 -26.26
C LEU A 475 -2.94 7.18 -25.47
N GLN A 476 -1.76 7.41 -24.88
CA GLN A 476 -1.09 6.43 -24.01
C GLN A 476 -1.83 6.22 -22.66
N LEU A 477 -2.48 7.24 -22.11
CA LEU A 477 -3.26 7.15 -20.87
C LEU A 477 -4.56 6.34 -21.04
N PHE A 478 -5.24 6.46 -22.18
CA PHE A 478 -6.35 5.56 -22.52
C PHE A 478 -5.84 4.15 -22.86
N GLY A 479 -4.82 4.05 -23.73
CA GLY A 479 -4.32 2.78 -24.25
C GLY A 479 -5.23 2.14 -25.31
N GLY A 480 -4.75 1.05 -25.93
CA GLY A 480 -5.51 0.28 -26.93
C GLY A 480 -6.41 -0.80 -26.31
N THR A 481 -7.32 -1.35 -27.12
CA THR A 481 -8.23 -2.42 -26.68
C THR A 481 -7.53 -3.76 -26.54
N ARG A 482 -7.87 -4.48 -25.46
CA ARG A 482 -7.42 -5.86 -25.22
C ARG A 482 -8.22 -6.81 -26.13
N LYS A 483 -7.56 -7.32 -27.18
CA LYS A 483 -8.13 -8.24 -28.16
C LYS A 483 -7.70 -9.67 -27.85
N ASP A 484 -8.52 -10.41 -27.11
CA ASP A 484 -8.23 -11.80 -26.72
C ASP A 484 -8.52 -12.78 -27.87
N PHE A 485 -7.49 -13.08 -28.66
CA PHE A 485 -7.54 -14.02 -29.79
C PHE A 485 -7.54 -15.51 -29.41
N SER A 486 -7.95 -15.84 -28.17
CA SER A 486 -7.90 -17.17 -27.57
C SER A 486 -8.54 -18.28 -28.43
N GLN A 487 -9.63 -17.98 -29.13
CA GLN A 487 -10.32 -18.90 -30.05
C GLN A 487 -9.47 -19.32 -31.27
N THR A 488 -8.41 -18.56 -31.61
CA THR A 488 -7.54 -18.81 -32.77
C THR A 488 -6.18 -19.41 -32.41
N GLY A 489 -5.88 -19.57 -31.12
CA GLY A 489 -4.58 -20.04 -30.63
C GLY A 489 -3.39 -19.11 -30.89
N ARG A 490 -3.61 -17.93 -31.48
CA ARG A 490 -2.61 -16.84 -31.49
C ARG A 490 -2.56 -16.21 -30.11
N GLY A 491 -1.35 -15.98 -29.60
CA GLY A 491 -1.13 -15.35 -28.30
C GLY A 491 -1.62 -13.90 -28.25
N ASN A 492 -1.70 -13.36 -27.05
CA ASN A 492 -2.15 -12.01 -26.77
C ASN A 492 -1.31 -10.97 -27.52
N PHE A 493 -1.97 -10.02 -28.17
CA PHE A 493 -1.32 -8.90 -28.84
C PHE A 493 -1.13 -7.74 -27.86
N ARG A 494 -0.01 -7.01 -28.00
CA ARG A 494 0.28 -5.82 -27.19
C ARG A 494 -0.75 -4.73 -27.51
N ALA A 495 -1.54 -4.34 -26.51
CA ALA A 495 -2.51 -3.25 -26.62
C ALA A 495 -1.98 -1.89 -26.11
N GLU A 496 -0.81 -1.89 -25.48
CA GLU A 496 -0.19 -0.69 -24.91
C GLU A 496 0.78 -0.01 -25.89
N VAL A 497 0.69 1.32 -25.94
CA VAL A 497 1.49 2.19 -26.81
C VAL A 497 2.79 2.57 -26.09
N ASN A 498 3.93 2.41 -26.76
CA ASN A 498 5.24 2.81 -26.25
C ASN A 498 5.70 4.11 -26.90
N ILE A 499 6.07 5.10 -26.09
CA ILE A 499 6.45 6.45 -26.55
C ILE A 499 7.89 6.76 -26.17
N LEU A 500 8.66 7.28 -27.14
CA LEU A 500 10.01 7.79 -26.95
C LEU A 500 10.07 9.29 -27.22
N LEU A 501 10.57 10.03 -26.24
CA LEU A 501 10.77 11.47 -26.26
C LEU A 501 12.26 11.78 -26.46
N CYS A 502 12.67 12.04 -27.70
CA CYS A 502 14.03 12.52 -28.00
C CYS A 502 14.06 14.05 -28.15
N GLY A 503 15.25 14.66 -28.10
CA GLY A 503 15.39 16.11 -28.23
C GLY A 503 16.55 16.69 -27.41
N ASP A 504 16.64 18.01 -27.36
CA ASP A 504 17.74 18.71 -26.68
C ASP A 504 17.51 18.87 -25.16
N PRO A 505 18.56 18.97 -24.33
CA PRO A 505 18.43 19.18 -22.89
C PRO A 505 17.90 20.58 -22.59
N GLY A 506 16.85 20.67 -21.77
CA GLY A 506 16.13 21.93 -21.50
C GLY A 506 14.66 21.90 -21.96
N THR A 507 14.33 21.03 -22.94
CA THR A 507 12.98 20.84 -23.51
C THR A 507 11.95 20.17 -22.57
N SER A 508 12.01 20.44 -21.26
CA SER A 508 11.06 20.00 -20.21
C SER A 508 10.72 18.50 -20.10
N LYS A 509 11.36 17.59 -20.86
CA LYS A 509 10.99 16.15 -20.93
C LYS A 509 10.89 15.48 -19.57
N SER A 510 11.88 15.66 -18.69
CA SER A 510 11.90 15.05 -17.35
C SER A 510 10.78 15.57 -16.46
N GLN A 511 10.35 16.83 -16.64
CA GLN A 511 9.21 17.42 -15.94
C GLN A 511 7.89 16.80 -16.41
N LEU A 512 7.77 16.57 -17.72
CA LEU A 512 6.65 15.84 -18.33
C LEU A 512 6.57 14.39 -17.83
N LEU A 513 7.70 13.67 -17.78
CA LEU A 513 7.76 12.32 -17.19
C LEU A 513 7.30 12.29 -15.73
N GLN A 514 7.73 13.27 -14.93
CA GLN A 514 7.33 13.38 -13.51
C GLN A 514 5.84 13.72 -13.36
N TYR A 515 5.28 14.57 -14.23
CA TYR A 515 3.85 14.88 -14.25
C TYR A 515 3.01 13.62 -14.56
N VAL A 516 3.37 12.85 -15.58
CA VAL A 516 2.68 11.58 -15.93
C VAL A 516 2.82 10.56 -14.79
N TYR A 517 3.99 10.43 -14.17
CA TYR A 517 4.21 9.57 -13.00
C TYR A 517 3.34 9.94 -11.78
N ASN A 518 3.05 11.23 -11.59
CA ASN A 518 2.17 11.71 -10.52
C ASN A 518 0.69 11.46 -10.84
N LEU A 519 0.30 11.55 -12.12
CA LEU A 519 -1.08 11.32 -12.58
C LEU A 519 -1.49 9.83 -12.57
N VAL A 520 -0.60 8.91 -12.96
CA VAL A 520 -0.93 7.48 -13.17
C VAL A 520 -0.95 6.69 -11.84
N PRO A 521 -1.91 5.78 -11.61
CA PRO A 521 -2.09 5.12 -10.30
C PRO A 521 -0.90 4.22 -9.97
N ARG A 522 -0.51 3.42 -10.97
CA ARG A 522 0.61 2.48 -10.95
C ARG A 522 1.84 3.03 -11.69
N GLY A 523 1.97 4.36 -11.74
CA GLY A 523 3.13 5.03 -12.33
C GLY A 523 4.41 4.68 -11.56
N GLN A 524 5.48 4.36 -12.30
CA GLN A 524 6.83 4.17 -11.75
C GLN A 524 7.84 5.06 -12.49
N TYR A 525 8.66 5.81 -11.76
CA TYR A 525 9.68 6.70 -12.33
C TYR A 525 11.08 6.14 -12.09
N THR A 526 11.87 6.03 -13.16
CA THR A 526 13.19 5.41 -13.13
C THR A 526 14.20 6.21 -13.96
N SER A 527 15.47 6.23 -13.55
CA SER A 527 16.59 6.81 -14.33
C SER A 527 17.44 5.68 -14.92
N GLY A 528 17.84 5.80 -16.18
CA GLY A 528 18.64 4.81 -16.90
C GLY A 528 20.02 4.53 -16.28
N LYS A 529 20.61 5.50 -15.56
CA LYS A 529 21.82 5.28 -14.77
C LYS A 529 21.55 4.67 -13.39
N GLY A 530 20.48 5.10 -12.73
CA GLY A 530 20.11 4.61 -11.40
C GLY A 530 19.55 3.18 -11.38
N SER A 531 19.07 2.71 -12.53
CA SER A 531 18.27 1.48 -12.63
C SER A 531 19.07 0.33 -13.23
N SER A 532 19.54 -0.58 -12.36
CA SER A 532 20.07 -1.86 -12.83
C SER A 532 18.95 -2.75 -13.39
N ALA A 533 19.28 -3.66 -14.31
CA ALA A 533 18.35 -4.68 -14.79
C ALA A 533 17.67 -5.46 -13.65
N VAL A 534 18.35 -5.65 -12.52
CA VAL A 534 17.82 -6.34 -11.32
C VAL A 534 16.74 -5.51 -10.60
N GLY A 535 16.85 -4.18 -10.60
CA GLY A 535 15.85 -3.27 -10.02
C GLY A 535 14.64 -3.02 -10.93
N LEU A 536 14.81 -3.14 -12.25
CA LEU A 536 13.72 -3.04 -13.22
C LEU A 536 12.88 -4.33 -13.31
N THR A 537 13.53 -5.50 -13.20
CA THR A 537 12.90 -6.82 -13.40
C THR A 537 12.28 -7.40 -12.14
N ALA A 538 13.06 -8.20 -11.41
CA ALA A 538 12.77 -8.79 -10.12
C ALA A 538 14.05 -9.38 -9.53
N TYR A 539 14.11 -9.47 -8.21
CA TYR A 539 15.28 -9.95 -7.47
C TYR A 539 14.89 -10.94 -6.38
N VAL A 540 15.78 -11.89 -6.11
CA VAL A 540 15.55 -12.93 -5.09
C VAL A 540 16.22 -12.50 -3.79
N MET A 541 15.42 -12.27 -2.75
CA MET A 541 15.89 -11.96 -1.40
C MET A 541 15.67 -13.19 -0.49
N LYS A 542 16.55 -13.42 0.47
CA LYS A 542 16.29 -14.36 1.57
C LYS A 542 15.58 -13.62 2.71
N ASP A 543 14.32 -13.92 2.96
CA ASP A 543 13.58 -13.28 4.05
C ASP A 543 14.10 -13.78 5.41
N PRO A 544 14.44 -12.88 6.37
CA PRO A 544 15.07 -13.29 7.64
C PRO A 544 14.12 -14.04 8.60
N GLU A 545 12.81 -13.91 8.43
CA GLU A 545 11.80 -14.44 9.37
C GLU A 545 11.41 -15.88 8.98
N THR A 546 11.04 -16.10 7.72
CA THR A 546 10.76 -17.43 7.15
C THR A 546 12.01 -18.21 6.78
N ARG A 547 13.15 -17.53 6.56
CA ARG A 547 14.41 -18.05 5.98
C ARG A 547 14.28 -18.58 4.55
N GLN A 548 13.14 -18.39 3.89
CA GLN A 548 12.91 -18.81 2.52
C GLN A 548 13.48 -17.80 1.51
N LEU A 549 13.67 -18.24 0.27
CA LEU A 549 13.97 -17.35 -0.86
C LEU A 549 12.65 -16.83 -1.41
N VAL A 550 12.46 -15.51 -1.36
CA VAL A 550 11.29 -14.81 -1.89
C VAL A 550 11.70 -13.98 -3.10
N LEU A 551 10.88 -14.03 -4.15
CA LEU A 551 11.01 -13.13 -5.28
C LEU A 551 10.36 -11.79 -4.94
N GLN A 552 11.07 -10.69 -5.19
CA GLN A 552 10.53 -9.33 -5.07
C GLN A 552 10.53 -8.66 -6.44
N THR A 553 9.41 -8.04 -6.78
CA THR A 553 9.14 -7.40 -8.06
C THR A 553 9.92 -6.10 -8.21
N GLY A 554 10.50 -5.89 -9.40
CA GLY A 554 11.11 -4.63 -9.81
C GLY A 554 10.10 -3.66 -10.43
N ALA A 555 10.57 -2.48 -10.82
CA ALA A 555 9.73 -1.37 -11.26
C ALA A 555 8.78 -1.71 -12.44
N LEU A 556 9.22 -2.54 -13.40
CA LEU A 556 8.39 -2.94 -14.55
C LEU A 556 7.26 -3.91 -14.18
N VAL A 557 7.42 -4.71 -13.12
CA VAL A 557 6.35 -5.62 -12.67
C VAL A 557 5.39 -4.92 -11.71
N LEU A 558 5.88 -3.95 -10.92
CA LEU A 558 5.04 -3.11 -10.07
C LEU A 558 4.08 -2.21 -10.89
N SER A 559 4.53 -1.71 -12.03
CA SER A 559 3.76 -0.80 -12.91
C SER A 559 2.74 -1.49 -13.84
N ASP A 560 2.47 -2.80 -13.68
CA ASP A 560 1.53 -3.57 -14.50
C ASP A 560 0.15 -2.88 -14.65
N ASN A 561 -0.33 -2.78 -15.90
CA ASN A 561 -1.50 -2.02 -16.39
C ASN A 561 -1.41 -0.48 -16.28
N GLY A 562 -0.24 0.05 -15.92
CA GLY A 562 0.11 1.48 -15.87
C GLY A 562 1.29 1.86 -16.79
N ILE A 563 1.97 2.96 -16.43
CA ILE A 563 3.06 3.55 -17.22
C ILE A 563 4.38 3.50 -16.46
N CYS A 564 5.43 2.97 -17.09
CA CYS A 564 6.81 3.08 -16.60
C CYS A 564 7.51 4.26 -17.28
N CYS A 565 7.78 5.32 -16.51
CA CYS A 565 8.54 6.49 -16.93
C CYS A 565 10.05 6.21 -16.79
N ILE A 566 10.81 6.40 -17.87
CA ILE A 566 12.25 6.12 -17.93
C ILE A 566 13.00 7.36 -18.45
N ASP A 567 13.73 8.05 -17.58
CA ASP A 567 14.62 9.16 -17.96
C ASP A 567 16.05 8.66 -18.25
N GLU A 568 16.83 9.43 -19.01
CA GLU A 568 18.20 9.08 -19.47
C GLU A 568 18.31 7.70 -20.14
N PHE A 569 17.33 7.36 -20.99
CA PHE A 569 17.24 6.06 -21.64
C PHE A 569 18.51 5.68 -22.42
N ASP A 570 19.15 6.66 -23.06
CA ASP A 570 20.39 6.50 -23.82
C ASP A 570 21.59 6.05 -22.94
N LYS A 571 21.54 6.28 -21.62
CA LYS A 571 22.60 5.92 -20.66
C LYS A 571 22.41 4.54 -20.01
N MET A 572 21.39 3.77 -20.40
CA MET A 572 21.19 2.40 -19.90
C MET A 572 22.28 1.42 -20.37
N SER A 573 22.60 0.44 -19.53
CA SER A 573 23.49 -0.67 -19.90
C SER A 573 22.79 -1.71 -20.78
N ASP A 574 23.55 -2.43 -21.62
CA ASP A 574 22.96 -3.36 -22.59
C ASP A 574 22.27 -4.57 -21.95
N ASN A 575 22.71 -4.98 -20.75
CA ASN A 575 22.03 -5.96 -19.90
C ASN A 575 20.64 -5.50 -19.42
N THR A 576 20.37 -4.18 -19.42
CA THR A 576 19.05 -3.61 -19.15
C THR A 576 18.24 -3.49 -20.44
N ARG A 577 18.88 -3.20 -21.58
CA ARG A 577 18.22 -3.12 -22.89
C ARG A 577 17.71 -4.49 -23.37
N SER A 578 18.44 -5.57 -23.09
CA SER A 578 18.01 -6.94 -23.43
C SER A 578 16.72 -7.37 -22.72
N VAL A 579 16.54 -6.97 -21.46
CA VAL A 579 15.27 -7.13 -20.72
C VAL A 579 14.13 -6.39 -21.41
N LEU A 580 14.35 -5.14 -21.81
CA LEU A 580 13.32 -4.32 -22.44
C LEU A 580 12.88 -4.89 -23.80
N HIS A 581 13.76 -5.60 -24.53
CA HIS A 581 13.38 -6.35 -25.73
C HIS A 581 12.39 -7.50 -25.47
N GLU A 582 12.39 -8.10 -24.27
CA GLU A 582 11.41 -9.14 -23.89
C GLU A 582 10.07 -8.47 -23.52
N VAL A 583 10.11 -7.55 -22.55
CA VAL A 583 8.93 -6.87 -22.01
C VAL A 583 8.17 -6.08 -23.08
N MET A 584 8.86 -5.32 -23.95
CA MET A 584 8.21 -4.52 -25.00
C MET A 584 7.68 -5.35 -26.18
N GLU A 585 8.06 -6.63 -26.33
CA GLU A 585 7.45 -7.53 -27.34
C GLU A 585 6.27 -8.31 -26.76
N GLN A 586 6.46 -8.92 -25.59
CA GLN A 586 5.62 -10.00 -25.09
C GLN A 586 4.78 -9.59 -23.88
N GLN A 587 5.05 -8.42 -23.26
CA GLN A 587 4.47 -8.01 -21.97
C GLN A 587 4.64 -9.06 -20.86
N THR A 588 5.69 -9.89 -20.96
CA THR A 588 6.09 -10.87 -19.95
C THR A 588 7.59 -10.82 -19.72
N LEU A 589 8.01 -11.34 -18.57
CA LEU A 589 9.38 -11.40 -18.11
C LEU A 589 9.68 -12.81 -17.57
N SER A 590 10.55 -13.55 -18.26
CA SER A 590 11.00 -14.87 -17.81
C SER A 590 12.18 -14.77 -16.82
N ILE A 591 12.07 -15.49 -15.70
CA ILE A 591 13.10 -15.52 -14.65
C ILE A 591 13.38 -16.98 -14.28
N ALA A 592 14.61 -17.41 -14.53
CA ALA A 592 15.18 -18.64 -13.99
C ALA A 592 16.36 -18.29 -13.06
N LYS A 593 16.10 -18.10 -11.76
CA LYS A 593 17.11 -17.69 -10.77
C LYS A 593 16.93 -18.44 -9.45
N ALA A 594 18.03 -18.92 -8.86
CA ALA A 594 18.07 -19.54 -7.53
C ALA A 594 17.05 -20.69 -7.29
N GLY A 595 16.74 -21.46 -8.32
CA GLY A 595 15.76 -22.56 -8.29
C GLY A 595 14.30 -22.13 -8.53
N ILE A 596 14.02 -20.83 -8.58
CA ILE A 596 12.73 -20.29 -8.99
C ILE A 596 12.75 -20.14 -10.51
N ILE A 597 11.85 -20.84 -11.20
CA ILE A 597 11.55 -20.66 -12.62
C ILE A 597 10.12 -20.13 -12.71
N CYS A 598 9.95 -18.91 -13.20
CA CYS A 598 8.65 -18.25 -13.32
C CYS A 598 8.63 -17.30 -14.51
N GLN A 599 7.44 -17.06 -15.05
CA GLN A 599 7.18 -16.02 -16.03
C GLN A 599 6.22 -15.02 -15.37
N LEU A 600 6.68 -13.80 -15.17
CA LEU A 600 5.87 -12.71 -14.64
C LEU A 600 5.21 -11.96 -15.80
N ASN A 601 4.01 -11.45 -15.59
CA ASN A 601 3.41 -10.47 -16.49
C ASN A 601 4.00 -9.09 -16.18
N ALA A 602 4.20 -8.28 -17.22
CA ALA A 602 4.68 -6.92 -17.17
C ALA A 602 4.03 -6.13 -18.32
N ARG A 603 2.70 -5.98 -18.25
CA ARG A 603 1.86 -5.23 -19.18
C ARG A 603 2.00 -3.75 -18.85
N THR A 604 3.10 -3.16 -19.30
CA THR A 604 3.44 -1.76 -19.01
C THR A 604 3.66 -0.97 -20.29
N ALA A 605 2.99 0.17 -20.39
CA ALA A 605 3.33 1.17 -21.40
C ALA A 605 4.64 1.85 -20.97
N VAL A 606 5.63 1.87 -21.87
CA VAL A 606 6.91 2.55 -21.63
C VAL A 606 6.82 3.98 -22.15
N LEU A 607 7.10 4.95 -21.29
CA LEU A 607 7.29 6.35 -21.65
C LEU A 607 8.74 6.73 -21.35
N ALA A 608 9.58 6.79 -22.39
CA ALA A 608 11.02 6.99 -22.27
C ALA A 608 11.45 8.39 -22.73
N ALA A 609 12.42 9.00 -22.04
CA ALA A 609 13.14 10.18 -22.51
C ALA A 609 14.59 9.84 -22.84
N ALA A 610 15.07 10.33 -23.99
CA ALA A 610 16.43 10.16 -24.47
C ALA A 610 17.01 11.50 -24.93
N ASN A 611 18.34 11.65 -24.83
CA ASN A 611 19.07 12.81 -25.34
C ASN A 611 20.01 12.39 -26.48
N PRO A 612 20.27 13.24 -27.49
CA PRO A 612 21.20 12.92 -28.58
C PRO A 612 22.63 12.80 -28.06
N VAL A 613 23.47 12.04 -28.78
CA VAL A 613 24.85 11.72 -28.35
C VAL A 613 25.69 12.95 -28.03
N GLU A 614 25.61 13.97 -28.87
CA GLU A 614 26.37 15.22 -28.74
C GLU A 614 25.71 16.25 -27.79
N SER A 615 24.61 15.86 -27.12
CA SER A 615 23.75 16.74 -26.29
C SER A 615 23.11 17.93 -27.01
N GLN A 616 23.33 18.09 -28.31
CA GLN A 616 22.59 18.97 -29.21
C GLN A 616 22.24 18.17 -30.48
N TRP A 617 21.05 18.39 -31.03
CA TRP A 617 20.64 17.83 -32.30
C TRP A 617 21.47 18.40 -33.46
N ASN A 618 22.08 17.52 -34.25
CA ASN A 618 22.93 17.91 -35.37
C ASN A 618 22.18 17.65 -36.69
N PRO A 619 21.66 18.68 -37.39
CA PRO A 619 20.84 18.51 -38.58
C PRO A 619 21.62 18.04 -39.83
N LYS A 620 22.93 17.79 -39.70
CA LYS A 620 23.79 17.24 -40.76
C LYS A 620 24.01 15.73 -40.67
N LYS A 621 23.49 15.08 -39.61
CA LYS A 621 23.53 13.64 -39.38
C LYS A 621 22.14 13.05 -39.54
N THR A 622 22.05 11.74 -39.77
CA THR A 622 20.75 11.05 -39.82
C THR A 622 20.12 10.99 -38.43
N THR A 623 18.79 10.82 -38.38
CA THR A 623 18.05 10.65 -37.13
C THR A 623 18.56 9.45 -36.32
N ILE A 624 18.97 8.39 -37.00
CA ILE A 624 19.46 7.15 -36.39
C ILE A 624 20.83 7.37 -35.72
N GLU A 625 21.76 8.05 -36.40
CA GLU A 625 23.08 8.39 -35.83
C GLU A 625 22.99 9.31 -34.62
N ASN A 626 22.11 10.31 -34.66
CA ASN A 626 21.94 11.25 -33.53
C ASN A 626 21.43 10.56 -32.25
N ILE A 627 20.67 9.47 -32.38
CA ILE A 627 19.99 8.77 -31.27
C ILE A 627 20.80 7.57 -30.72
N GLN A 628 21.65 6.93 -31.54
CA GLN A 628 22.57 5.86 -31.10
C GLN A 628 21.88 4.66 -30.39
N LEU A 629 20.63 4.36 -30.78
CA LEU A 629 19.89 3.18 -30.34
C LEU A 629 19.79 2.15 -31.47
N PRO A 630 19.88 0.84 -31.19
CA PRO A 630 19.77 -0.19 -32.22
C PRO A 630 18.35 -0.22 -32.82
N HIS A 631 18.26 -0.47 -34.13
CA HIS A 631 16.98 -0.50 -34.86
C HIS A 631 15.99 -1.54 -34.30
N THR A 632 16.50 -2.65 -33.73
CA THR A 632 15.73 -3.67 -32.98
C THR A 632 15.06 -3.16 -31.70
N LEU A 633 15.44 -1.97 -31.23
CA LEU A 633 14.79 -1.25 -30.14
C LEU A 633 13.85 -0.15 -30.65
N LEU A 634 14.32 0.67 -31.61
CA LEU A 634 13.52 1.77 -32.17
C LEU A 634 12.20 1.27 -32.76
N SER A 635 12.22 0.13 -33.46
CA SER A 635 11.03 -0.58 -34.00
C SER A 635 10.09 -1.23 -32.96
N ARG A 636 10.18 -0.81 -31.69
CA ARG A 636 9.32 -1.25 -30.57
C ARG A 636 8.62 -0.10 -29.84
N PHE A 637 9.11 1.12 -30.06
CA PHE A 637 8.39 2.35 -29.78
C PHE A 637 7.50 2.65 -30.98
N ASP A 638 6.29 3.12 -30.71
CA ASP A 638 5.26 3.32 -31.73
C ASP A 638 5.18 4.79 -32.14
N LEU A 639 5.44 5.68 -31.18
CA LEU A 639 5.59 7.12 -31.39
C LEU A 639 6.97 7.55 -30.91
N ILE A 640 7.74 8.17 -31.80
CA ILE A 640 9.04 8.78 -31.49
C ILE A 640 8.90 10.29 -31.75
N PHE A 641 8.74 11.07 -30.69
CA PHE A 641 8.67 12.52 -30.77
C PHE A 641 10.07 13.14 -30.71
N LEU A 642 10.34 14.09 -31.61
CA LEU A 642 11.59 14.86 -31.67
C LEU A 642 11.33 16.29 -31.17
N MET A 643 11.70 16.58 -29.93
CA MET A 643 11.72 17.95 -29.38
C MET A 643 13.02 18.64 -29.76
N LEU A 644 13.02 19.27 -30.93
CA LEU A 644 14.07 20.22 -31.31
C LEU A 644 13.82 21.55 -30.61
N ASP A 645 14.87 22.21 -30.17
CA ASP A 645 14.79 23.53 -29.52
C ASP A 645 14.95 24.66 -30.56
N PRO A 646 13.88 25.40 -30.93
CA PRO A 646 13.97 26.47 -31.91
C PRO A 646 14.61 27.70 -31.27
N GLN A 647 15.74 28.17 -31.82
CA GLN A 647 16.49 29.34 -31.33
C GLN A 647 15.82 30.68 -31.73
N ASP A 648 14.53 30.81 -31.44
CA ASP A 648 13.67 31.93 -31.81
C ASP A 648 13.34 32.80 -30.58
N GLU A 649 13.86 34.04 -30.55
CA GLU A 649 13.60 35.03 -29.47
C GLU A 649 12.09 35.25 -29.19
N ALA A 650 11.25 35.03 -30.20
CA ALA A 650 9.79 35.15 -30.09
C ALA A 650 9.17 33.98 -29.30
N TYR A 651 9.71 32.77 -29.40
CA TYR A 651 9.29 31.59 -28.63
C TYR A 651 9.73 31.74 -27.17
N ASP A 652 11.01 32.03 -26.93
CA ASP A 652 11.57 32.32 -25.60
C ASP A 652 10.75 33.36 -24.84
N ARG A 653 10.36 34.44 -25.53
CA ARG A 653 9.57 35.52 -24.92
C ARG A 653 8.14 35.09 -24.53
N ARG A 654 7.51 34.18 -25.27
CA ARG A 654 6.21 33.59 -24.89
C ARG A 654 6.38 32.63 -23.72
N LEU A 655 7.36 31.73 -23.80
CA LEU A 655 7.68 30.76 -22.75
C LEU A 655 8.00 31.46 -21.42
N ALA A 656 8.83 32.51 -21.45
CA ALA A 656 9.14 33.32 -20.28
C ALA A 656 7.89 34.03 -19.72
N HIS A 657 6.99 34.53 -20.57
CA HIS A 657 5.72 35.11 -20.11
C HIS A 657 4.81 34.06 -19.46
N HIS A 658 4.68 32.87 -20.06
CA HIS A 658 3.90 31.75 -19.51
C HIS A 658 4.44 31.33 -18.14
N LEU A 659 5.73 31.02 -18.06
CA LEU A 659 6.41 30.62 -16.82
C LEU A 659 6.27 31.68 -15.73
N VAL A 660 6.40 32.97 -16.06
CA VAL A 660 6.17 34.05 -15.09
C VAL A 660 4.70 34.14 -14.67
N SER A 661 3.73 33.95 -15.57
CA SER A 661 2.31 33.99 -15.22
C SER A 661 1.90 32.87 -14.24
N LEU A 662 2.48 31.66 -14.36
CA LEU A 662 2.26 30.56 -13.41
C LEU A 662 2.71 30.90 -11.98
N TYR A 663 3.71 31.78 -11.80
CA TYR A 663 4.13 32.27 -10.47
C TYR A 663 3.26 33.41 -9.92
N TYR A 664 2.38 34.00 -10.74
CA TYR A 664 1.44 35.06 -10.35
C TYR A 664 -0.03 34.61 -10.34
N GLN A 665 -0.30 33.35 -10.70
CA GLN A 665 -1.63 32.74 -10.74
C GLN A 665 -2.24 32.66 -9.33
N SER A 666 -3.54 32.96 -9.20
CA SER A 666 -4.25 32.91 -7.92
C SER A 666 -4.66 31.48 -7.55
N GLU A 667 -4.84 31.23 -6.26
CA GLU A 667 -5.28 29.93 -5.73
C GLU A 667 -6.65 29.53 -6.33
N GLU A 668 -7.54 30.49 -6.55
CA GLU A 668 -8.84 30.31 -7.24
C GLU A 668 -8.70 29.67 -8.64
N GLN A 669 -7.68 30.05 -9.42
CA GLN A 669 -7.46 29.48 -10.75
C GLN A 669 -6.82 28.09 -10.69
N MET A 670 -6.07 27.79 -9.62
CA MET A 670 -5.59 26.43 -9.36
C MET A 670 -6.76 25.51 -8.98
N GLU A 671 -7.74 26.01 -8.22
CA GLU A 671 -8.96 25.25 -7.86
C GLU A 671 -9.81 24.90 -9.09
N GLU A 672 -9.97 25.82 -10.05
CA GLU A 672 -10.63 25.52 -11.34
C GLU A 672 -9.86 24.46 -12.16
N GLU A 673 -8.52 24.53 -12.21
CA GLU A 673 -7.68 23.51 -12.86
C GLU A 673 -7.77 22.14 -12.16
N PHE A 674 -7.85 22.10 -10.83
CA PHE A 674 -8.03 20.87 -10.07
C PHE A 674 -9.39 20.20 -10.34
N LEU A 675 -10.44 20.98 -10.60
CA LEU A 675 -11.77 20.46 -10.92
C LEU A 675 -11.80 19.79 -12.31
N ASP A 676 -11.26 20.44 -13.36
CA ASP A 676 -11.15 19.86 -14.70
C ASP A 676 -10.22 18.62 -14.69
N MET A 677 -9.20 18.61 -13.81
CA MET A 677 -8.32 17.45 -13.59
C MET A 677 -9.03 16.25 -12.91
N ALA A 678 -9.98 16.49 -12.00
CA ALA A 678 -10.81 15.42 -11.44
C ALA A 678 -11.72 14.81 -12.52
N VAL A 679 -12.40 15.65 -13.30
CA VAL A 679 -13.26 15.20 -14.40
C VAL A 679 -12.45 14.46 -15.49
N LEU A 680 -11.22 14.89 -15.79
CA LEU A 680 -10.30 14.18 -16.68
C LEU A 680 -9.96 12.77 -16.16
N LYS A 681 -9.79 12.59 -14.84
CA LYS A 681 -9.53 11.28 -14.23
C LYS A 681 -10.73 10.35 -14.37
N ASP A 682 -11.92 10.84 -14.01
CA ASP A 682 -13.20 10.12 -14.15
C ASP A 682 -13.40 9.68 -15.61
N TYR A 683 -13.13 10.59 -16.56
CA TYR A 683 -13.23 10.31 -18.00
C TYR A 683 -12.28 9.22 -18.48
N ILE A 684 -11.02 9.22 -18.04
CA ILE A 684 -10.04 8.17 -18.39
C ILE A 684 -10.44 6.82 -17.77
N ALA A 685 -10.88 6.79 -16.52
CA ALA A 685 -11.32 5.57 -15.84
C ALA A 685 -12.57 4.96 -16.52
N TYR A 686 -13.58 5.79 -16.78
CA TYR A 686 -14.81 5.40 -17.49
C TYR A 686 -14.53 4.92 -18.92
N ALA A 687 -13.65 5.61 -19.66
CA ALA A 687 -13.30 5.23 -21.02
C ALA A 687 -12.60 3.85 -21.08
N ARG A 688 -11.64 3.60 -20.17
CA ARG A 688 -10.87 2.33 -20.12
C ARG A 688 -11.72 1.12 -19.71
N THR A 689 -12.79 1.32 -18.96
CA THR A 689 -13.66 0.25 -18.43
C THR A 689 -14.84 -0.05 -19.35
N TYR A 690 -15.56 0.96 -19.84
CA TYR A 690 -16.80 0.76 -20.59
C TYR A 690 -16.65 0.75 -22.12
N ILE A 691 -15.56 1.29 -22.68
CA ILE A 691 -15.46 1.55 -24.13
C ILE A 691 -14.46 0.59 -24.80
N SER A 692 -14.97 -0.37 -25.56
CA SER A 692 -14.15 -1.27 -26.39
C SER A 692 -14.36 -1.02 -27.89
N PRO A 693 -13.67 -0.04 -28.52
CA PRO A 693 -13.77 0.21 -29.96
C PRO A 693 -13.42 -1.03 -30.78
N ARG A 694 -14.24 -1.28 -31.81
CA ARG A 694 -14.02 -2.27 -32.87
C ARG A 694 -13.84 -1.51 -34.20
N LEU A 695 -12.93 -1.98 -35.05
CA LEU A 695 -12.76 -1.38 -36.37
C LEU A 695 -14.01 -1.58 -37.23
N SER A 696 -14.42 -0.52 -37.95
CA SER A 696 -15.38 -0.62 -39.05
C SER A 696 -14.69 -1.12 -40.32
N GLU A 697 -15.48 -1.61 -41.27
CA GLU A 697 -14.95 -2.06 -42.56
C GLU A 697 -14.29 -0.89 -43.32
N GLU A 698 -14.91 0.29 -43.32
CA GLU A 698 -14.37 1.53 -43.90
C GLU A 698 -13.01 1.91 -43.30
N ALA A 699 -12.87 1.87 -41.97
CA ALA A 699 -11.60 2.14 -41.30
C ALA A 699 -10.53 1.09 -41.66
N SER A 700 -10.93 -0.19 -41.78
CA SER A 700 -9.99 -1.25 -42.19
C SER A 700 -9.49 -1.05 -43.63
N GLN A 701 -10.35 -0.61 -44.55
CA GLN A 701 -9.98 -0.31 -45.93
C GLN A 701 -9.07 0.92 -46.01
N ALA A 702 -9.40 2.00 -45.28
CA ALA A 702 -8.57 3.20 -45.19
C ALA A 702 -7.16 2.91 -44.61
N LEU A 703 -7.06 2.03 -43.61
CA LEU A 703 -5.78 1.58 -43.07
C LEU A 703 -4.99 0.77 -44.11
N ILE A 704 -5.62 -0.17 -44.81
CA ILE A 704 -4.96 -0.95 -45.88
C ILE A 704 -4.45 -0.01 -46.99
N GLU A 705 -5.23 1.01 -47.38
CA GLU A 705 -4.80 2.04 -48.33
C GLU A 705 -3.63 2.88 -47.81
N ALA A 706 -3.64 3.31 -46.55
CA ALA A 706 -2.54 4.06 -45.95
C ALA A 706 -1.25 3.22 -45.95
N ILE A 707 -1.32 2.01 -45.40
CA ILE A 707 -0.20 1.06 -45.32
C ILE A 707 0.37 0.73 -46.70
N THR A 708 -0.49 0.50 -47.71
CA THR A 708 -0.02 0.17 -49.06
C THR A 708 0.58 1.37 -49.78
N LYS A 709 0.12 2.61 -49.50
CA LYS A 709 0.77 3.84 -49.99
C LYS A 709 2.13 4.04 -49.32
N GLU A 710 2.21 3.93 -47.99
CA GLU A 710 3.47 4.08 -47.24
C GLU A 710 4.54 3.06 -47.68
N LEU A 711 4.18 1.80 -47.85
CA LEU A 711 5.11 0.76 -48.35
C LEU A 711 5.57 1.02 -49.80
N PHE A 712 4.76 1.70 -50.62
CA PHE A 712 5.14 2.08 -51.98
C PHE A 712 6.09 3.29 -51.99
N ASP A 713 5.80 4.28 -51.14
CA ASP A 713 6.64 5.45 -50.88
C ASP A 713 7.99 5.04 -50.27
N GLU A 714 8.01 4.07 -49.36
CA GLU A 714 9.22 3.47 -48.79
C GLU A 714 10.03 2.73 -49.86
N ALA A 715 9.39 1.93 -50.72
CA ALA A 715 10.07 1.27 -51.84
C ALA A 715 10.68 2.28 -52.85
N LEU A 716 10.09 3.48 -52.98
CA LEU A 716 10.64 4.59 -53.76
C LEU A 716 11.79 5.32 -53.05
N ARG A 717 11.73 5.52 -51.73
CA ARG A 717 12.82 6.14 -50.94
C ARG A 717 14.01 5.21 -50.75
N ALA A 718 13.79 3.90 -50.65
CA ALA A 718 14.85 2.88 -50.60
C ALA A 718 15.66 2.77 -51.92
N LEU A 719 15.19 3.39 -53.00
CA LEU A 719 15.92 3.57 -54.27
C LEU A 719 16.69 4.90 -54.34
N ALA A 720 16.69 5.70 -53.28
CA ALA A 720 17.25 7.06 -53.24
C ALA A 720 18.44 7.24 -52.27
N ASP A 721 18.94 6.15 -51.63
CA ASP A 721 20.07 6.15 -50.69
C ASP A 721 19.94 7.11 -49.48
N GLU A 722 18.73 7.29 -48.95
CA GLU A 722 18.49 8.04 -47.69
C GLU A 722 18.23 7.08 -46.50
N ASP A 723 19.17 7.02 -45.55
CA ASP A 723 19.12 6.20 -44.32
C ASP A 723 18.07 6.70 -43.29
N TYR A 724 16.78 6.56 -43.63
CA TYR A 724 15.64 6.77 -42.73
C TYR A 724 15.19 5.47 -42.01
N LEU A 725 14.34 5.59 -40.99
CA LEU A 725 13.78 4.43 -40.29
C LEU A 725 12.87 3.63 -41.24
N THR A 726 13.18 2.34 -41.42
CA THR A 726 12.32 1.43 -42.19
C THR A 726 11.02 1.07 -41.46
N VAL A 727 9.91 1.13 -42.18
CA VAL A 727 8.54 0.91 -41.69
C VAL A 727 8.24 -0.59 -41.67
N THR A 728 8.84 -1.29 -40.71
CA THR A 728 8.65 -2.74 -40.58
C THR A 728 7.16 -3.10 -40.43
N GLY A 729 6.74 -4.27 -40.93
CA GLY A 729 5.37 -4.79 -40.80
C GLY A 729 4.87 -5.05 -39.37
N LYS A 730 5.52 -4.50 -38.34
CA LYS A 730 4.99 -4.33 -36.98
C LYS A 730 4.12 -3.09 -36.83
N THR A 731 4.38 -1.99 -37.55
CA THR A 731 3.55 -0.76 -37.52
C THR A 731 2.09 -1.09 -37.86
N VAL A 732 1.91 -1.99 -38.83
CA VAL A 732 0.63 -2.58 -39.25
C VAL A 732 -0.11 -3.35 -38.14
N ARG A 733 0.59 -3.91 -37.13
CA ARG A 733 0.00 -4.81 -36.13
C ARG A 733 -0.72 -4.12 -34.98
N LEU A 734 -0.53 -2.82 -34.79
CA LEU A 734 -1.16 -2.04 -33.70
C LEU A 734 -2.42 -1.30 -34.16
N LEU A 735 -2.54 -1.06 -35.47
CA LEU A 735 -3.71 -0.43 -36.10
C LEU A 735 -4.85 -1.44 -36.38
N ALA A 736 -4.57 -2.75 -36.33
CA ALA A 736 -5.51 -3.85 -36.61
C ALA A 736 -6.08 -4.49 -35.35
#